data_AF-A0A2E3N8G0-F1
#
_entry.id   AF-A0A2E3N8G0-F1
#
_cell.length_a   1.000
_cell.length_b   1.000
_cell.length_c   1.000
_cell.angle_alpha   90.00
_cell.angle_beta   90.00
_cell.angle_gamma   90.00
#
_symmetry.space_group_name_H-M   'P 1'
#
loop_
_entity.id
_entity.type
_entity.pdbx_description
1 polymer ?
#
loop_
_entity_poly.entity_id
_entity_poly.type
_entity_poly.pdbx_seq_one_letter_code
_entity_poly.pdbx_strand_id
1 'polypeptide(L)'
;MKQSAWFDRLVPSIVFLLGAGLASGSTGPGEEALNFMLGLRDKQGAPNELLEGTVLSHHTGAIRRSAISQRLALLGRYLRNNRYELKVSSEKRDGDLAAVTINAVSSQDPLEVDVFGLGLRNRGADGWAVAPVPGSFDNVDLGFDQALEERADALELWMGKERLLKLRALEDEVLEDLRMRMKKAEPAALEAAVSPRQLVKAFSEACQKGDLPAAMVLLGKFEGDLSEEERRLQRVVSLGLQGLDSRGYWHFLTRSDVVRVVVQEEGGDDLDAEVSLLVFDPRRGRPVSLIRFVLLYVGKRWTIELPSGLRLSNESRETFRRALLRDQNYDEDDALRKKFEEEFEEQNAPLRSATITAAAKEIEKILREGSLAEFLRFAHRSPELAEPERRAAYRYLGAFWNQFHQDAKAASDGKLLDVIEHEDAGALVFRIVSTAQDAHLELNPLILMRDKQGWSIAPGVTTGGNFANLDKDSQEQQAEVHRRFESQREDLTKKAIANLRSRFVKAAPVEGRVVRAEEAGELVRKFRSLIRKGNLMELLSCGALLDSSDGMWEALNAISYEYRGAKRSAVLDQQVHVQSGKNWAAVTLRVDSGQGSSPSYPMYLLVATGEGPRIVVDVGLRLATNKGREVLNERVWERIDLFLEEEESALVRLLFERHVARSKTDLDAWMKTNTMDQGR
;
A
#
# COMPACT_ATOMS: atom_id res chain seq x y z
N MET A 1 -33.07 27.33 -5.40
CA MET A 1 -32.03 28.37 -5.32
C MET A 1 -31.18 28.10 -4.10
N LYS A 2 -29.87 27.85 -4.32
CA LYS A 2 -28.67 28.10 -3.46
C LYS A 2 -28.81 27.80 -1.94
N GLN A 3 -28.01 26.97 -1.28
CA GLN A 3 -26.65 26.49 -1.54
C GLN A 3 -26.39 25.25 -0.67
N SER A 4 -25.62 24.32 -1.23
CA SER A 4 -25.05 23.11 -0.65
C SER A 4 -23.86 23.43 0.27
N ALA A 5 -23.78 22.78 1.43
CA ALA A 5 -22.55 22.66 2.22
C ALA A 5 -22.26 21.16 2.44
N TRP A 6 -21.42 20.61 1.59
CA TRP A 6 -20.71 19.36 1.81
C TRP A 6 -19.52 19.65 2.73
N PHE A 7 -19.42 18.93 3.85
CA PHE A 7 -18.22 18.92 4.68
C PHE A 7 -17.56 17.55 4.55
N ASP A 8 -16.40 17.54 3.92
CA ASP A 8 -15.47 16.42 3.85
C ASP A 8 -15.01 16.03 5.26
N ARG A 9 -15.21 14.75 5.61
CA ARG A 9 -14.64 14.12 6.79
C ARG A 9 -13.21 13.67 6.47
N LEU A 10 -12.26 14.60 6.60
CA LEU A 10 -10.84 14.29 6.73
C LEU A 10 -10.55 13.87 8.18
N VAL A 11 -9.95 12.70 8.33
CA VAL A 11 -9.24 12.28 9.56
C VAL A 11 -8.17 13.34 9.85
N PRO A 12 -8.17 14.02 11.01
CA PRO A 12 -7.11 14.95 11.31
C PRO A 12 -5.87 14.15 11.72
N SER A 13 -4.98 13.91 10.75
CA SER A 13 -3.56 13.78 11.06
C SER A 13 -3.14 15.13 11.67
N ILE A 14 -2.91 15.16 12.98
CA ILE A 14 -2.35 16.33 13.66
C ILE A 14 -0.91 16.49 13.14
N VAL A 15 -0.77 17.20 12.03
CA VAL A 15 0.51 17.76 11.59
C VAL A 15 0.66 19.07 12.35
N PHE A 16 1.52 19.08 13.37
CA PHE A 16 2.02 20.33 13.93
C PHE A 16 2.89 21.03 12.85
N LEU A 17 2.27 21.90 12.06
CA LEU A 17 2.97 22.86 11.21
C LEU A 17 3.42 24.03 12.11
N LEU A 18 4.65 23.94 12.62
CA LEU A 18 5.39 25.13 13.06
C LEU A 18 6.39 25.48 11.97
N GLY A 19 6.29 26.73 11.50
CA GLY A 19 7.02 27.25 10.35
C GLY A 19 8.52 27.13 10.48
N ALA A 20 9.14 26.55 9.45
CA ALA A 20 10.58 26.60 9.23
C ALA A 20 10.99 28.00 8.78
N GLY A 21 11.40 28.83 9.73
CA GLY A 21 12.32 29.92 9.44
C GLY A 21 13.72 29.32 9.25
N LEU A 22 14.19 29.25 8.01
CA LEU A 22 15.58 28.93 7.69
C LEU A 22 16.47 30.07 8.20
N ALA A 23 17.02 29.91 9.39
CA ALA A 23 18.20 30.61 9.86
C ALA A 23 19.29 29.55 10.09
N SER A 24 20.34 29.60 9.28
CA SER A 24 21.57 28.82 9.44
C SER A 24 22.28 29.23 10.74
N GLY A 25 21.87 28.63 11.85
CA GLY A 25 22.59 28.62 13.13
C GLY A 25 22.94 27.18 13.46
N SER A 26 24.10 26.95 14.10
CA SER A 26 24.56 25.61 14.48
C SER A 26 23.45 24.83 15.21
N THR A 27 23.09 23.65 14.69
CA THR A 27 22.11 22.74 15.28
C THR A 27 22.52 22.35 16.70
N GLY A 28 21.54 22.28 17.62
CA GLY A 28 21.79 21.83 19.00
C GLY A 28 22.07 20.33 19.08
N PRO A 29 22.66 19.82 20.19
CA PRO A 29 22.98 18.40 20.32
C PRO A 29 21.76 17.50 20.21
N GLY A 30 20.58 17.90 20.70
CA GLY A 30 19.34 17.15 20.52
C GLY A 30 18.91 16.99 19.05
N GLU A 31 19.02 18.05 18.25
CA GLU A 31 18.68 18.00 16.83
C GLU A 31 19.67 17.13 16.04
N GLU A 32 20.96 17.21 16.37
CA GLU A 32 21.98 16.37 15.76
C GLU A 32 21.80 14.89 16.09
N ALA A 33 21.48 14.58 17.35
CA ALA A 33 21.15 13.23 17.79
C ALA A 33 19.93 12.66 17.05
N LEU A 34 18.88 13.49 16.88
CA LEU A 34 17.67 13.10 16.16
C LEU A 34 17.97 12.86 14.68
N ASN A 35 18.69 13.77 14.02
CA ASN A 35 19.08 13.66 12.61
C ASN A 35 19.93 12.41 12.36
N PHE A 36 20.84 12.08 13.27
CA PHE A 36 21.63 10.85 13.20
C PHE A 36 20.74 9.60 13.24
N MET A 37 19.80 9.52 14.19
CA MET A 37 18.89 8.37 14.30
C MET A 37 17.92 8.27 13.11
N LEU A 38 17.41 9.40 12.61
CA LEU A 38 16.62 9.46 11.38
C LEU A 38 17.45 9.00 10.18
N GLY A 39 18.72 9.39 10.10
CA GLY A 39 19.67 8.91 9.10
C GLY A 39 19.85 7.40 9.15
N LEU A 40 20.05 6.82 10.33
CA LEU A 40 20.15 5.37 10.52
C LEU A 40 18.85 4.63 10.15
N ARG A 41 17.69 5.21 10.46
CA ARG A 41 16.37 4.65 10.12
C ARG A 41 16.14 4.73 8.62
N ASP A 42 16.33 5.88 8.00
CA ASP A 42 15.83 6.16 6.65
C ASP A 42 16.85 5.80 5.54
N LYS A 43 18.15 5.71 5.87
CA LYS A 43 19.21 5.38 4.90
C LYS A 43 19.85 4.02 5.22
N GLN A 44 20.09 3.23 4.17
CA GLN A 44 21.01 2.09 4.22
C GLN A 44 22.37 2.56 3.69
N GLY A 45 23.26 2.94 4.61
CA GLY A 45 24.64 3.35 4.29
C GLY A 45 25.63 2.20 4.39
N ALA A 46 26.75 2.32 3.67
CA ALA A 46 27.91 1.46 3.86
C ALA A 46 28.44 1.55 5.30
N PRO A 47 29.11 0.51 5.86
CA PRO A 47 29.59 0.54 7.24
C PRO A 47 30.44 1.79 7.58
N ASN A 48 31.19 2.30 6.61
CA ASN A 48 32.00 3.51 6.77
C ASN A 48 31.15 4.79 6.74
N GLU A 49 30.08 4.83 5.95
CA GLU A 49 29.13 5.95 5.88
C GLU A 49 28.32 6.07 7.18
N LEU A 50 28.03 4.95 7.85
CA LEU A 50 27.34 4.95 9.16
C LEU A 50 28.17 5.60 10.28
N LEU A 51 29.47 5.75 10.07
CA LEU A 51 30.38 6.43 10.99
C LEU A 51 30.60 7.90 10.61
N GLU A 52 30.17 8.32 9.42
CA GLU A 52 30.23 9.73 9.01
C GLU A 52 29.32 10.56 9.93
N GLY A 53 29.84 11.66 10.46
CA GLY A 53 29.14 12.47 11.47
C GLY A 53 29.28 11.95 12.91
N THR A 54 29.98 10.84 13.15
CA THR A 54 30.31 10.39 14.52
C THR A 54 31.62 10.98 15.03
N VAL A 55 31.78 11.04 16.36
CA VAL A 55 33.03 11.42 17.04
C VAL A 55 34.01 10.26 17.27
N LEU A 56 34.03 9.27 16.38
CA LEU A 56 34.91 8.10 16.48
C LEU A 56 36.39 8.50 16.51
N SER A 57 37.13 7.96 17.48
CA SER A 57 38.56 8.17 17.65
C SER A 57 39.37 7.62 16.48
N HIS A 58 40.41 8.37 16.11
CA HIS A 58 41.39 7.95 15.11
C HIS A 58 42.23 6.74 15.57
N HIS A 59 42.29 6.48 16.88
CA HIS A 59 42.95 5.32 17.48
C HIS A 59 42.10 4.04 17.44
N THR A 60 40.83 4.11 17.03
CA THR A 60 39.97 2.92 16.94
C THR A 60 40.39 2.01 15.78
N GLY A 61 40.97 0.85 16.12
CA GLY A 61 41.42 -0.15 15.15
C GLY A 61 40.29 -0.72 14.27
N ALA A 62 40.67 -1.27 13.10
CA ALA A 62 39.74 -1.71 12.06
C ALA A 62 38.68 -2.73 12.54
N ILE A 63 39.05 -3.66 13.43
CA ILE A 63 38.13 -4.67 13.97
C ILE A 63 37.03 -4.01 14.81
N ARG A 64 37.39 -3.10 15.72
CA ARG A 64 36.45 -2.39 16.59
C ARG A 64 35.57 -1.43 15.77
N ARG A 65 36.16 -0.74 14.79
CA ARG A 65 35.44 0.13 13.85
C ARG A 65 34.35 -0.66 13.10
N SER A 66 34.68 -1.84 12.57
CA SER A 66 33.72 -2.73 11.91
C SER A 66 32.57 -3.15 12.85
N ALA A 67 32.90 -3.57 14.08
CA ALA A 67 31.88 -3.98 15.06
C ALA A 67 30.92 -2.83 15.44
N ILE A 68 31.42 -1.60 15.57
CA ILE A 68 30.59 -0.41 15.82
C ILE A 68 29.64 -0.17 14.64
N SER A 69 30.16 -0.15 13.41
CA SER A 69 29.32 0.02 12.21
C SER A 69 28.23 -1.04 12.09
N GLN A 70 28.55 -2.31 12.39
CA GLN A 70 27.57 -3.40 12.41
C GLN A 70 26.46 -3.15 13.45
N ARG A 71 26.82 -2.67 14.64
CA ARG A 71 25.84 -2.34 15.68
C ARG A 71 24.92 -1.20 15.26
N LEU A 72 25.46 -0.16 14.60
CA LEU A 72 24.66 0.94 14.05
C LEU A 72 23.74 0.47 12.91
N ALA A 73 24.21 -0.44 12.05
CA ALA A 73 23.38 -1.06 11.01
C ALA A 73 22.22 -1.86 11.61
N LEU A 74 22.48 -2.64 12.67
CA LEU A 74 21.45 -3.38 13.41
C LEU A 74 20.44 -2.44 14.07
N LEU A 75 20.91 -1.34 14.68
CA LEU A 75 20.02 -0.31 15.23
C LEU A 75 19.15 0.31 14.14
N GLY A 76 19.72 0.71 13.00
CA GLY A 76 18.94 1.23 11.87
C GLY A 76 17.89 0.25 11.37
N ARG A 77 18.22 -1.05 11.31
CA ARG A 77 17.25 -2.12 10.95
C ARG A 77 16.15 -2.26 12.00
N TYR A 78 16.50 -2.24 13.28
CA TYR A 78 15.54 -2.28 14.38
C TYR A 78 14.57 -1.09 14.31
N LEU A 79 15.08 0.13 14.10
CA LEU A 79 14.28 1.33 13.94
C LEU A 79 13.29 1.25 12.77
N ARG A 80 13.74 0.72 11.62
CA ARG A 80 12.90 0.53 10.43
C ARG A 80 11.83 -0.54 10.61
N ASN A 81 12.22 -1.70 11.13
CA ASN A 81 11.34 -2.86 11.23
C ASN A 81 10.13 -2.55 12.12
N ASN A 82 10.37 -1.86 13.24
CA ASN A 82 9.32 -1.44 14.17
C ASN A 82 8.70 -0.08 13.80
N ARG A 83 9.15 0.56 12.71
CA ARG A 83 8.67 1.87 12.21
C ARG A 83 8.54 2.91 13.32
N TYR A 84 9.61 3.07 14.09
CA TYR A 84 9.63 4.01 15.20
C TYR A 84 9.56 5.47 14.72
N GLU A 85 8.63 6.21 15.31
CA GLU A 85 8.62 7.67 15.30
C GLU A 85 9.51 8.17 16.44
N LEU A 86 10.43 9.08 16.11
CA LEU A 86 11.52 9.48 16.99
C LEU A 86 11.35 10.94 17.43
N LYS A 87 11.55 11.19 18.72
CA LYS A 87 11.50 12.55 19.30
C LYS A 87 12.53 12.70 20.42
N VAL A 88 13.23 13.84 20.43
CA VAL A 88 14.11 14.21 21.55
C VAL A 88 13.29 14.33 22.82
N SER A 89 13.70 13.64 23.89
CA SER A 89 12.98 13.63 25.15
C SER A 89 13.68 14.40 26.26
N SER A 90 15.00 14.31 26.36
CA SER A 90 15.79 15.08 27.32
C SER A 90 17.22 15.28 26.82
N GLU A 91 17.84 16.33 27.32
CA GLU A 91 19.20 16.73 26.96
C GLU A 91 19.91 17.25 28.20
N LYS A 92 21.13 16.79 28.44
CA LYS A 92 22.02 17.30 29.47
C LYS A 92 23.35 17.70 28.84
N ARG A 93 23.74 18.96 29.00
CA ARG A 93 25.03 19.49 28.53
C ARG A 93 26.00 19.61 29.68
N ASP A 94 27.25 19.29 29.41
CA ASP A 94 28.39 19.53 30.28
C ASP A 94 29.54 20.03 29.38
N GLY A 95 29.67 21.36 29.25
CA GLY A 95 30.68 21.99 28.40
C GLY A 95 30.58 21.57 26.94
N ASP A 96 31.65 20.94 26.45
CA ASP A 96 31.78 20.38 25.09
C ASP A 96 31.19 18.98 24.93
N LEU A 97 30.63 18.39 25.99
CA LEU A 97 29.93 17.11 25.95
C LEU A 97 28.42 17.30 26.17
N ALA A 98 27.62 16.43 25.56
CA ALA A 98 26.19 16.38 25.80
C ALA A 98 25.70 14.93 25.79
N ALA A 99 24.64 14.69 26.53
CA ALA A 99 23.90 13.44 26.52
C ALA A 99 22.45 13.74 26.15
N VAL A 100 21.91 12.99 25.20
CA VAL A 100 20.55 13.16 24.69
C VAL A 100 19.82 11.83 24.80
N THR A 101 18.57 11.88 25.26
CA THR A 101 17.63 10.75 25.15
C THR A 101 16.62 11.00 24.04
N ILE A 102 16.30 9.94 23.29
CA ILE A 102 15.33 9.96 22.20
C ILE A 102 14.25 8.93 22.51
N ASN A 103 13.01 9.37 22.58
CA ASN A 103 11.84 8.50 22.67
C ASN A 103 11.53 7.93 21.29
N ALA A 104 11.16 6.66 21.27
CA ALA A 104 10.74 5.93 20.10
C ALA A 104 9.38 5.28 20.36
N VAL A 105 8.38 5.62 19.54
CA VAL A 105 7.04 5.03 19.62
C VAL A 105 6.74 4.36 18.28
N SER A 106 6.39 3.08 18.31
CA SER A 106 6.12 2.32 17.09
C SER A 106 4.83 2.81 16.47
N SER A 107 4.87 3.16 15.18
CA SER A 107 3.65 3.44 14.42
C SER A 107 2.83 2.17 14.17
N GLN A 108 3.39 0.98 14.42
CA GLN A 108 2.71 -0.31 14.29
C GLN A 108 2.08 -0.81 15.59
N ASP A 109 2.63 -0.45 16.74
CA ASP A 109 2.06 -0.83 18.02
C ASP A 109 2.29 0.30 19.01
N PRO A 110 1.23 1.01 19.44
CA PRO A 110 1.41 2.11 20.38
C PRO A 110 2.05 1.65 21.69
N LEU A 111 1.87 0.40 22.12
CA LEU A 111 2.51 -0.09 23.35
C LEU A 111 3.95 -0.58 23.14
N GLU A 112 4.45 -0.61 21.90
CA GLU A 112 5.84 -0.86 21.60
C GLU A 112 6.62 0.46 21.58
N VAL A 113 7.36 0.68 22.67
CA VAL A 113 8.14 1.90 22.91
C VAL A 113 9.57 1.57 23.33
N ASP A 114 10.51 2.44 23.02
CA ASP A 114 11.89 2.38 23.53
C ASP A 114 12.43 3.81 23.75
N VAL A 115 13.52 3.91 24.50
CA VAL A 115 14.24 5.17 24.70
C VAL A 115 15.72 4.91 24.44
N PHE A 116 16.32 5.69 23.55
CA PHE A 116 17.74 5.59 23.21
C PHE A 116 18.53 6.71 23.86
N GLY A 117 19.69 6.39 24.42
CA GLY A 117 20.67 7.39 24.86
C GLY A 117 21.75 7.61 23.80
N LEU A 118 22.18 8.84 23.60
CA LEU A 118 23.25 9.22 22.67
C LEU A 118 24.16 10.24 23.34
N GLY A 119 25.46 9.92 23.42
CA GLY A 119 26.48 10.90 23.75
C GLY A 119 26.79 11.76 22.53
N LEU A 120 27.15 13.02 22.74
CA LEU A 120 27.60 13.94 21.69
C LEU A 120 28.77 14.76 22.19
N ARG A 121 29.62 15.17 21.25
CA ARG A 121 30.72 16.09 21.51
C ARG A 121 30.71 17.25 20.52
N ASN A 122 30.94 18.44 21.05
CA ASN A 122 31.12 19.65 20.28
C ASN A 122 32.55 19.72 19.74
N ARG A 123 32.69 19.84 18.42
CA ARG A 123 33.97 19.98 17.69
C ARG A 123 34.29 21.43 17.31
N GLY A 124 33.65 22.40 17.96
CA GLY A 124 33.85 23.82 17.71
C GLY A 124 33.19 24.24 16.39
N ALA A 125 34.00 24.55 15.37
CA ALA A 125 33.50 25.03 14.07
C ALA A 125 32.67 23.96 13.32
N ASP A 126 32.96 22.68 13.55
CA ASP A 126 32.24 21.55 12.94
C ASP A 126 30.93 21.20 13.69
N GLY A 127 30.61 21.89 14.77
CA GLY A 127 29.37 21.71 15.53
C GLY A 127 29.36 20.44 16.40
N TRP A 128 28.15 20.00 16.77
CA TRP A 128 27.95 18.78 17.55
C TRP A 128 28.07 17.54 16.65
N ALA A 129 28.60 16.45 17.19
CA ALA A 129 28.66 15.15 16.52
C ALA A 129 28.43 14.01 17.51
N VAL A 130 27.83 12.92 17.03
CA VAL A 130 27.31 11.84 17.89
C VAL A 130 28.40 10.84 18.26
N ALA A 131 28.43 10.37 19.49
CA ALA A 131 29.31 9.30 19.92
C ALA A 131 29.01 8.01 19.13
N PRO A 132 30.02 7.25 18.71
CA PRO A 132 29.83 6.12 17.81
C PRO A 132 29.09 4.94 18.45
N VAL A 133 29.02 4.87 19.78
CA VAL A 133 28.34 3.82 20.53
C VAL A 133 27.09 4.40 21.21
N PRO A 134 25.88 3.92 20.90
CA PRO A 134 24.67 4.38 21.59
C PRO A 134 24.75 4.16 23.10
N GLY A 135 24.44 5.21 23.86
CA GLY A 135 24.45 5.24 25.32
C GLY A 135 25.83 5.36 25.95
N SER A 136 26.90 5.57 25.16
CA SER A 136 28.27 5.62 25.68
C SER A 136 29.18 6.57 24.87
N PHE A 137 30.17 7.15 25.53
CA PHE A 137 31.32 7.85 24.95
C PHE A 137 32.49 6.91 24.63
N ASP A 138 32.28 5.59 24.69
CA ASP A 138 33.24 4.59 24.24
C ASP A 138 33.74 4.91 22.82
N ASN A 139 35.05 4.88 22.64
CA ASN A 139 35.73 5.17 21.36
C ASN A 139 35.52 6.61 20.86
N VAL A 140 35.15 7.54 21.74
CA VAL A 140 35.28 8.99 21.49
C VAL A 140 36.68 9.43 21.86
N ASP A 141 37.26 10.34 21.09
CA ASP A 141 38.64 10.82 21.29
C ASP A 141 38.78 11.81 22.45
N LEU A 142 38.50 11.41 23.69
CA LEU A 142 38.53 12.30 24.87
C LEU A 142 39.94 12.76 25.28
N GLY A 143 41.00 12.22 24.65
CA GLY A 143 42.39 12.45 25.05
C GLY A 143 42.76 11.72 26.34
N PHE A 144 43.89 12.10 26.95
CA PHE A 144 44.35 11.60 28.27
C PHE A 144 43.91 12.52 29.42
N ASP A 145 42.76 13.19 29.29
CA ASP A 145 42.25 14.12 30.30
C ASP A 145 41.27 13.41 31.23
N GLN A 146 41.73 13.14 32.45
CA GLN A 146 40.93 12.48 33.49
C GLN A 146 39.65 13.26 33.82
N ALA A 147 39.66 14.59 33.75
CA ALA A 147 38.47 15.39 34.05
C ALA A 147 37.40 15.27 32.96
N LEU A 148 37.81 15.09 31.69
CA LEU A 148 36.87 14.82 30.59
C LEU A 148 36.28 13.41 30.66
N GLU A 149 37.08 12.42 31.06
CA GLU A 149 36.62 11.05 31.30
C GLU A 149 35.58 11.00 32.43
N GLU A 150 35.85 11.65 33.57
CA GLU A 150 34.91 11.74 34.70
C GLU A 150 33.59 12.44 34.31
N ARG A 151 33.65 13.48 33.44
CA ARG A 151 32.46 14.15 32.90
C ARG A 151 31.67 13.25 31.94
N ALA A 152 32.36 12.50 31.08
CA ALA A 152 31.73 11.54 30.17
C ALA A 152 31.03 10.43 30.96
N ASP A 153 31.68 9.83 31.95
CA ASP A 153 31.11 8.81 32.85
C ASP A 153 29.86 9.32 33.58
N ALA A 154 29.91 10.57 34.07
CA ALA A 154 28.76 11.20 34.72
C ALA A 154 27.57 11.39 33.76
N LEU A 155 27.84 11.67 32.48
CA LEU A 155 26.83 11.76 31.43
C LEU A 155 26.29 10.39 31.02
N GLU A 156 27.12 9.35 30.94
CA GLU A 156 26.67 7.97 30.68
C GLU A 156 25.77 7.46 31.80
N LEU A 157 26.18 7.65 33.05
CA LEU A 157 25.37 7.30 34.22
C LEU A 157 24.04 8.05 34.21
N TRP A 158 24.06 9.32 33.83
CA TRP A 158 22.85 10.10 33.65
C TRP A 158 21.96 9.53 32.54
N MET A 159 22.49 9.22 31.34
CA MET A 159 21.73 8.62 30.25
C MET A 159 21.08 7.29 30.66
N GLY A 160 21.80 6.43 31.38
CA GLY A 160 21.28 5.15 31.85
C GLY A 160 20.09 5.33 32.80
N LYS A 161 20.18 6.28 33.75
CA LYS A 161 19.09 6.60 34.68
C LYS A 161 17.92 7.27 33.97
N GLU A 162 18.20 8.27 33.13
CA GLU A 162 17.20 9.04 32.40
C GLU A 162 16.43 8.13 31.43
N ARG A 163 17.11 7.21 30.74
CA ARG A 163 16.48 6.21 29.86
C ARG A 163 15.43 5.39 30.60
N LEU A 164 15.74 4.87 31.79
CA LEU A 164 14.80 4.06 32.57
C LEU A 164 13.61 4.88 33.08
N LEU A 165 13.85 6.12 33.51
CA LEU A 165 12.79 7.04 33.94
C LEU A 165 11.87 7.41 32.78
N LYS A 166 12.45 7.74 31.62
CA LYS A 166 11.71 8.13 30.42
C LYS A 166 10.95 6.96 29.80
N LEU A 167 11.52 5.75 29.83
CA LEU A 167 10.83 4.57 29.31
C LEU A 167 9.53 4.32 30.09
N ARG A 168 9.58 4.31 31.42
CA ARG A 168 8.37 4.15 32.25
C ARG A 168 7.35 5.26 32.01
N ALA A 169 7.82 6.51 31.99
CA ALA A 169 6.95 7.65 31.73
C ALA A 169 6.29 7.58 30.34
N LEU A 170 7.03 7.09 29.33
CA LEU A 170 6.53 6.92 27.97
C LEU A 170 5.53 5.75 27.88
N GLU A 171 5.80 4.63 28.55
CA GLU A 171 4.85 3.51 28.67
C GLU A 171 3.52 3.97 29.30
N ASP A 172 3.59 4.77 30.37
CA ASP A 172 2.41 5.33 31.04
C ASP A 172 1.68 6.35 30.14
N GLU A 173 2.41 7.23 29.45
CA GLU A 173 1.86 8.24 28.54
C GLU A 173 1.10 7.58 27.38
N VAL A 174 1.71 6.60 26.70
CA VAL A 174 1.06 5.97 25.55
C VAL A 174 -0.09 5.05 25.98
N LEU A 175 0.01 4.41 27.14
CA LEU A 175 -1.11 3.65 27.70
C LEU A 175 -2.30 4.57 28.04
N GLU A 176 -2.05 5.73 28.65
CA GLU A 176 -3.13 6.68 28.95
C GLU A 176 -3.74 7.28 27.68
N ASP A 177 -2.93 7.58 26.66
CA ASP A 177 -3.44 8.00 25.35
C ASP A 177 -4.34 6.93 24.72
N LEU A 178 -3.91 5.66 24.72
CA LEU A 178 -4.72 4.55 24.24
C LEU A 178 -6.04 4.45 25.02
N ARG A 179 -5.99 4.56 26.36
CA ARG A 179 -7.20 4.56 27.22
C ARG A 179 -8.14 5.70 26.92
N MET A 180 -7.64 6.92 26.73
CA MET A 180 -8.46 8.07 26.36
C MET A 180 -9.18 7.83 25.02
N ARG A 181 -8.47 7.26 24.03
CA ARG A 181 -9.07 6.90 22.74
C ARG A 181 -10.11 5.79 22.88
N MET A 182 -9.88 4.80 23.74
CA MET A 182 -10.84 3.73 24.03
C MET A 182 -12.10 4.26 24.72
N LYS A 183 -11.96 5.11 25.76
CA LYS A 183 -13.09 5.80 26.42
C LYS A 183 -13.93 6.60 25.44
N LYS A 184 -13.30 7.21 24.43
CA LYS A 184 -14.00 7.94 23.37
C LYS A 184 -14.79 7.02 22.43
N ALA A 185 -14.32 5.80 22.20
CA ALA A 185 -14.99 4.79 21.36
C ALA A 185 -16.09 4.01 22.11
N GLU A 186 -16.04 4.01 23.45
CA GLU A 186 -16.94 3.26 24.33
C GLU A 186 -18.44 3.46 24.06
N PRO A 187 -18.98 4.68 23.89
CA PRO A 187 -20.41 4.86 23.70
C PRO A 187 -20.95 4.11 22.47
N ALA A 188 -20.23 4.18 21.34
CA ALA A 188 -20.61 3.48 20.11
C ALA A 188 -20.52 1.96 20.27
N ALA A 189 -19.55 1.46 21.04
CA ALA A 189 -19.43 0.04 21.32
C ALA A 189 -20.55 -0.48 22.23
N LEU A 190 -20.98 0.31 23.23
CA LEU A 190 -22.12 -0.02 24.09
C LEU A 190 -23.43 -0.05 23.31
N GLU A 191 -23.63 0.88 22.38
CA GLU A 191 -24.78 0.85 21.46
C GLU A 191 -24.79 -0.43 20.60
N ALA A 192 -23.63 -0.84 20.07
CA ALA A 192 -23.51 -2.07 19.28
C ALA A 192 -23.68 -3.35 20.11
N ALA A 193 -23.30 -3.33 21.40
CA ALA A 193 -23.36 -4.48 22.31
C ALA A 193 -24.78 -4.87 22.74
N VAL A 194 -25.81 -4.18 22.26
CA VAL A 194 -27.23 -4.51 22.46
C VAL A 194 -27.63 -5.78 21.69
N SER A 195 -26.94 -6.09 20.58
CA SER A 195 -27.23 -7.22 19.71
C SER A 195 -25.93 -7.92 19.30
N PRO A 196 -25.85 -9.27 19.37
CA PRO A 196 -24.69 -10.02 18.88
C PRO A 196 -24.32 -9.67 17.43
N ARG A 197 -25.33 -9.60 16.55
CA ARG A 197 -25.17 -9.21 15.14
C ARG A 197 -24.62 -7.79 14.99
N GLN A 198 -25.13 -6.82 15.76
CA GLN A 198 -24.64 -5.44 15.70
C GLN A 198 -23.21 -5.31 16.24
N LEU A 199 -22.86 -6.09 17.27
CA LEU A 199 -21.52 -6.09 17.83
C LEU A 199 -20.47 -6.59 16.83
N VAL A 200 -20.72 -7.72 16.16
CA VAL A 200 -19.81 -8.25 15.11
C VAL A 200 -19.73 -7.30 13.92
N LYS A 201 -20.84 -6.67 13.53
CA LYS A 201 -20.84 -5.64 12.48
C LYS A 201 -19.95 -4.46 12.84
N ALA A 202 -20.12 -3.89 14.04
CA ALA A 202 -19.31 -2.78 14.53
C ALA A 202 -17.82 -3.17 14.63
N PHE A 203 -17.51 -4.39 15.07
CA PHE A 203 -16.14 -4.89 15.13
C PHE A 203 -15.51 -5.00 13.76
N SER A 204 -16.23 -5.58 12.78
CA SER A 204 -15.76 -5.65 11.40
C SER A 204 -15.52 -4.27 10.80
N GLU A 205 -16.38 -3.28 11.08
CA GLU A 205 -16.21 -1.91 10.61
C GLU A 205 -15.03 -1.19 11.26
N ALA A 206 -14.81 -1.41 12.57
CA ALA A 206 -13.63 -0.90 13.28
C ALA A 206 -12.35 -1.49 12.69
N CYS A 207 -12.35 -2.80 12.38
CA CYS A 207 -11.21 -3.45 11.75
C CYS A 207 -10.92 -2.92 10.35
N GLN A 208 -11.96 -2.69 9.53
CA GLN A 208 -11.80 -2.12 8.20
C GLN A 208 -11.22 -0.69 8.24
N LYS A 209 -11.52 0.08 9.29
CA LYS A 209 -10.99 1.44 9.50
C LYS A 209 -9.60 1.46 10.13
N GLY A 210 -9.08 0.31 10.58
CA GLY A 210 -7.83 0.25 11.35
C GLY A 210 -7.95 0.89 12.74
N ASP A 211 -9.17 0.98 13.30
CA ASP A 211 -9.43 1.62 14.60
C ASP A 211 -9.16 0.64 15.75
N LEU A 212 -7.89 0.57 16.16
CA LEU A 212 -7.44 -0.28 17.26
C LEU A 212 -8.21 0.00 18.57
N PRO A 213 -8.37 1.27 19.04
CA PRO A 213 -9.17 1.56 20.23
C PRO A 213 -10.59 1.00 20.15
N ALA A 214 -11.32 1.26 19.06
CA ALA A 214 -12.70 0.77 18.92
C ALA A 214 -12.75 -0.77 18.90
N ALA A 215 -11.84 -1.42 18.17
CA ALA A 215 -11.75 -2.88 18.13
C ALA A 215 -11.53 -3.48 19.52
N MET A 216 -10.63 -2.91 20.32
CA MET A 216 -10.35 -3.38 21.69
C MET A 216 -11.56 -3.25 22.62
N VAL A 217 -12.28 -2.13 22.54
CA VAL A 217 -13.50 -1.92 23.34
C VAL A 217 -14.59 -2.94 22.98
N LEU A 218 -14.77 -3.25 21.70
CA LEU A 218 -15.76 -4.23 21.20
C LEU A 218 -15.42 -5.69 21.62
N LEU A 219 -14.15 -5.96 21.94
CA LEU A 219 -13.71 -7.21 22.58
C LEU A 219 -13.94 -7.21 24.10
N GLY A 220 -14.61 -6.18 24.65
CA GLY A 220 -14.88 -6.04 26.08
C GLY A 220 -13.68 -5.55 26.91
N LYS A 221 -12.62 -5.04 26.28
CA LYS A 221 -11.37 -4.64 26.94
C LYS A 221 -11.31 -3.11 27.02
N PHE A 222 -11.66 -2.49 28.15
CA PHE A 222 -11.53 -1.02 28.34
C PHE A 222 -11.52 -0.52 29.79
N GLU A 223 -11.73 -1.39 30.79
CA GLU A 223 -11.66 -1.03 32.21
C GLU A 223 -10.41 -1.63 32.88
N GLY A 224 -9.77 -0.87 33.76
CA GLY A 224 -8.66 -1.34 34.60
C GLY A 224 -7.27 -1.32 33.95
N ASP A 225 -6.32 -1.95 34.62
CA ASP A 225 -4.98 -2.18 34.08
C ASP A 225 -5.01 -3.34 33.09
N LEU A 226 -4.40 -3.13 31.91
CA LEU A 226 -4.25 -4.20 30.93
C LEU A 226 -3.35 -5.28 31.52
N SER A 227 -3.94 -6.46 31.75
CA SER A 227 -3.20 -7.67 32.07
C SER A 227 -2.20 -8.02 30.97
N GLU A 228 -1.22 -8.88 31.26
CA GLU A 228 -0.26 -9.32 30.25
C GLU A 228 -0.95 -10.00 29.05
N GLU A 229 -2.02 -10.74 29.30
CA GLU A 229 -2.84 -11.37 28.27
C GLU A 229 -3.51 -10.33 27.36
N GLU A 230 -4.02 -9.24 27.93
CA GLU A 230 -4.65 -8.16 27.17
C GLU A 230 -3.65 -7.37 26.35
N ARG A 231 -2.42 -7.17 26.87
CA ARG A 231 -1.31 -6.60 26.09
C ARG A 231 -0.90 -7.52 24.93
N ARG A 232 -0.91 -8.85 25.12
CA ARG A 232 -0.68 -9.80 24.03
C ARG A 232 -1.79 -9.73 22.98
N LEU A 233 -3.05 -9.67 23.41
CA LEU A 233 -4.20 -9.52 22.52
C LEU A 233 -4.13 -8.21 21.72
N GLN A 234 -3.86 -7.08 22.38
CA GLN A 234 -3.70 -5.79 21.73
C GLN A 234 -2.63 -5.83 20.62
N ARG A 235 -1.50 -6.47 20.87
CA ARG A 235 -0.45 -6.69 19.85
C ARG A 235 -0.94 -7.47 18.65
N VAL A 236 -1.67 -8.56 18.87
CA VAL A 236 -2.26 -9.36 17.79
C VAL A 236 -3.23 -8.53 16.96
N VAL A 237 -4.10 -7.76 17.60
CA VAL A 237 -5.05 -6.87 16.92
C VAL A 237 -4.28 -5.79 16.14
N SER A 238 -3.31 -5.14 16.75
CA SER A 238 -2.53 -4.07 16.11
C SER A 238 -1.83 -4.55 14.83
N LEU A 239 -1.13 -5.68 14.91
CA LEU A 239 -0.47 -6.30 13.75
C LEU A 239 -1.49 -6.72 12.67
N GLY A 240 -2.61 -7.30 13.10
CA GLY A 240 -3.69 -7.72 12.22
C GLY A 240 -4.33 -6.58 11.45
N LEU A 241 -4.64 -5.46 12.13
CA LEU A 241 -5.21 -4.25 11.52
C LEU A 241 -4.31 -3.63 10.45
N GLN A 242 -3.00 -3.84 10.55
CA GLN A 242 -2.02 -3.38 9.55
C GLN A 242 -1.72 -4.41 8.46
N GLY A 243 -2.30 -5.61 8.54
CA GLY A 243 -2.00 -6.71 7.62
C GLY A 243 -0.56 -7.21 7.74
N LEU A 244 0.05 -7.08 8.92
CA LEU A 244 1.40 -7.56 9.23
C LEU A 244 1.40 -8.94 9.89
N ASP A 245 0.23 -9.57 10.02
CA ASP A 245 0.11 -10.91 10.57
C ASP A 245 0.75 -11.95 9.64
N SER A 246 1.54 -12.86 10.20
CA SER A 246 2.34 -13.80 9.40
C SER A 246 1.52 -14.78 8.55
N ARG A 247 0.21 -14.93 8.84
CA ARG A 247 -0.73 -15.80 8.10
C ARG A 247 -1.63 -15.03 7.13
N GLY A 248 -1.66 -13.70 7.20
CA GLY A 248 -2.53 -12.84 6.41
C GLY A 248 -4.02 -13.05 6.63
N TYR A 249 -4.46 -13.70 7.72
CA TYR A 249 -5.87 -14.04 7.95
C TYR A 249 -6.72 -12.80 8.26
N TRP A 250 -6.12 -11.77 8.84
CA TRP A 250 -6.80 -10.50 9.13
C TRP A 250 -7.28 -9.75 7.88
N HIS A 251 -6.79 -10.11 6.69
CA HIS A 251 -7.24 -9.52 5.43
C HIS A 251 -8.76 -9.65 5.23
N PHE A 252 -9.40 -10.66 5.83
CA PHE A 252 -10.84 -10.83 5.79
C PHE A 252 -11.59 -9.71 6.51
N LEU A 253 -10.98 -9.03 7.46
CA LEU A 253 -11.56 -7.90 8.21
C LEU A 253 -11.04 -6.53 7.75
N THR A 254 -9.79 -6.45 7.27
CA THR A 254 -9.15 -5.16 6.98
C THR A 254 -9.27 -4.69 5.54
N ARG A 255 -9.40 -5.61 4.57
CA ARG A 255 -9.49 -5.23 3.15
C ARG A 255 -10.78 -4.48 2.81
N SER A 256 -10.68 -3.40 2.03
CA SER A 256 -11.84 -2.64 1.56
C SER A 256 -12.47 -3.20 0.28
N ASP A 257 -11.78 -4.10 -0.43
CA ASP A 257 -12.18 -4.69 -1.71
C ASP A 257 -12.89 -6.05 -1.55
N VAL A 258 -13.45 -6.32 -0.36
CA VAL A 258 -14.28 -7.50 -0.07
C VAL A 258 -15.61 -7.05 0.51
N VAL A 259 -16.64 -7.89 0.36
CA VAL A 259 -17.98 -7.62 0.92
C VAL A 259 -18.22 -8.55 2.08
N ARG A 260 -18.73 -8.00 3.18
CA ARG A 260 -18.93 -8.69 4.44
C ARG A 260 -20.40 -8.65 4.81
N VAL A 261 -20.93 -9.80 5.20
CA VAL A 261 -22.33 -9.99 5.55
C VAL A 261 -22.38 -10.72 6.88
N VAL A 262 -23.07 -10.14 7.85
CA VAL A 262 -23.19 -10.72 9.20
C VAL A 262 -24.46 -11.55 9.24
N VAL A 263 -24.31 -12.83 9.56
CA VAL A 263 -25.37 -13.83 9.68
C VAL A 263 -25.40 -14.33 11.11
N GLN A 264 -26.58 -14.28 11.72
CA GLN A 264 -26.82 -14.86 13.05
C GLN A 264 -27.88 -15.93 12.86
N GLU A 265 -27.56 -17.19 13.15
CA GLU A 265 -28.57 -18.25 13.12
C GLU A 265 -29.44 -18.18 14.38
N GLU A 266 -30.69 -18.63 14.29
CA GLU A 266 -31.59 -18.74 15.43
C GLU A 266 -31.12 -19.90 16.33
N GLY A 267 -30.24 -19.59 17.28
CA GLY A 267 -29.69 -20.55 18.23
C GLY A 267 -28.65 -19.89 19.14
N GLY A 268 -28.93 -19.88 20.44
CA GLY A 268 -28.08 -19.35 21.50
C GLY A 268 -28.88 -19.34 22.79
N ASP A 269 -28.25 -19.68 23.92
CA ASP A 269 -28.86 -19.46 25.23
C ASP A 269 -28.74 -17.97 25.60
N ASP A 270 -29.36 -17.53 26.70
CA ASP A 270 -29.28 -16.12 27.16
C ASP A 270 -27.85 -15.67 27.55
N LEU A 271 -26.84 -16.56 27.45
CA LEU A 271 -25.48 -16.38 27.95
C LEU A 271 -24.41 -16.41 26.84
N ASP A 272 -24.68 -17.05 25.71
CA ASP A 272 -23.77 -17.16 24.57
C ASP A 272 -24.51 -17.06 23.23
N ALA A 273 -23.81 -16.55 22.21
CA ALA A 273 -24.36 -16.43 20.87
C ALA A 273 -23.28 -16.70 19.83
N GLU A 274 -23.66 -17.35 18.73
CA GLU A 274 -22.79 -17.54 17.57
C GLU A 274 -23.21 -16.61 16.44
N VAL A 275 -22.24 -15.90 15.88
CA VAL A 275 -22.45 -15.00 14.73
C VAL A 275 -21.39 -15.29 13.68
N SER A 276 -21.83 -15.57 12.46
CA SER A 276 -20.96 -15.83 11.33
C SER A 276 -20.78 -14.59 10.47
N LEU A 277 -19.54 -14.31 10.08
CA LEU A 277 -19.19 -13.28 9.11
C LEU A 277 -18.86 -13.95 7.77
N LEU A 278 -19.76 -13.80 6.80
CA LEU A 278 -19.54 -14.26 5.43
C LEU A 278 -18.79 -13.19 4.65
N VAL A 279 -17.70 -13.58 3.99
CA VAL A 279 -16.80 -12.67 3.27
C VAL A 279 -16.68 -13.09 1.82
N PHE A 280 -17.21 -12.25 0.93
CA PHE A 280 -17.08 -12.37 -0.51
C PHE A 280 -15.82 -11.63 -0.98
N ASP A 281 -14.81 -12.40 -1.41
CA ASP A 281 -13.62 -11.88 -2.10
C ASP A 281 -13.86 -12.04 -3.61
N PRO A 282 -13.91 -10.94 -4.39
CA PRO A 282 -14.21 -11.01 -5.82
C PRO A 282 -13.14 -11.76 -6.63
N ARG A 283 -11.95 -12.03 -6.05
CA ARG A 283 -10.83 -12.70 -6.73
C ARG A 283 -11.24 -14.08 -7.24
N ARG A 284 -10.92 -14.35 -8.52
CA ARG A 284 -11.33 -15.58 -9.22
C ARG A 284 -10.99 -16.85 -8.44
N GLY A 285 -11.93 -17.78 -8.42
CA GLY A 285 -11.78 -19.11 -7.83
C GLY A 285 -11.87 -19.15 -6.30
N ARG A 286 -12.12 -18.02 -5.62
CA ARG A 286 -12.31 -18.01 -4.17
C ARG A 286 -13.78 -18.25 -3.81
N PRO A 287 -14.09 -19.23 -2.95
CA PRO A 287 -15.41 -19.34 -2.35
C PRO A 287 -15.64 -18.19 -1.36
N VAL A 288 -16.91 -17.97 -1.00
CA VAL A 288 -17.26 -17.15 0.16
C VAL A 288 -16.54 -17.74 1.38
N SER A 289 -15.78 -16.91 2.07
CA SER A 289 -15.07 -17.28 3.29
C SER A 289 -15.98 -17.03 4.49
N LEU A 290 -15.72 -17.73 5.59
CA LEU A 290 -16.53 -17.67 6.80
C LEU A 290 -15.62 -17.53 8.03
N ILE A 291 -15.98 -16.61 8.93
CA ILE A 291 -15.39 -16.48 10.26
C ILE A 291 -16.51 -16.60 11.28
N ARG A 292 -16.43 -17.59 12.18
CA ARG A 292 -17.36 -17.76 13.30
C ARG A 292 -16.89 -16.91 14.48
N PHE A 293 -17.78 -16.11 15.03
CA PHE A 293 -17.58 -15.38 16.28
C PHE A 293 -18.43 -16.01 17.36
N VAL A 294 -17.79 -16.32 18.49
CA VAL A 294 -18.48 -16.68 19.73
C VAL A 294 -18.60 -15.41 20.56
N LEU A 295 -19.79 -15.13 21.04
CA LEU A 295 -20.10 -13.97 21.87
C LEU A 295 -20.57 -14.43 23.23
N LEU A 296 -20.09 -13.77 24.27
CA LEU A 296 -20.44 -14.07 25.66
C LEU A 296 -21.16 -12.87 26.28
N TYR A 297 -22.25 -13.12 26.99
CA TYR A 297 -22.97 -12.10 27.73
C TYR A 297 -22.33 -11.92 29.12
N VAL A 298 -21.49 -10.89 29.26
CA VAL A 298 -20.72 -10.61 30.47
C VAL A 298 -20.97 -9.18 30.93
N GLY A 299 -21.33 -9.01 32.21
CA GLY A 299 -21.50 -7.67 32.79
C GLY A 299 -22.64 -6.86 32.16
N LYS A 300 -23.75 -7.52 31.78
CA LYS A 300 -24.95 -6.94 31.13
C LYS A 300 -24.76 -6.47 29.69
N ARG A 301 -23.81 -7.05 28.97
CA ARG A 301 -23.59 -6.78 27.54
C ARG A 301 -22.97 -7.97 26.83
N TRP A 302 -23.09 -7.98 25.51
CA TRP A 302 -22.36 -8.92 24.67
C TRP A 302 -20.90 -8.49 24.50
N THR A 303 -20.00 -9.47 24.48
CA THR A 303 -18.57 -9.30 24.20
C THR A 303 -18.12 -10.34 23.20
N ILE A 304 -17.20 -9.98 22.30
CA ILE A 304 -16.66 -10.91 21.31
C ILE A 304 -15.47 -11.67 21.91
N GLU A 305 -15.51 -13.00 21.86
CA GLU A 305 -14.30 -13.81 21.96
C GLU A 305 -13.60 -13.81 20.60
N LEU A 306 -12.35 -13.34 20.54
CA LEU A 306 -11.64 -13.24 19.28
C LEU A 306 -11.41 -14.65 18.68
N PRO A 307 -11.91 -14.93 17.46
CA PRO A 307 -11.78 -16.25 16.83
C PRO A 307 -10.34 -16.74 16.78
N SER A 308 -10.11 -18.05 16.95
CA SER A 308 -8.74 -18.58 17.09
C SER A 308 -7.88 -18.33 15.85
N GLY A 309 -8.49 -18.34 14.66
CA GLY A 309 -7.81 -17.95 13.41
C GLY A 309 -7.27 -16.52 13.43
N LEU A 310 -7.99 -15.58 14.05
CA LEU A 310 -7.54 -14.19 14.19
C LEU A 310 -6.55 -14.04 15.35
N ARG A 311 -6.81 -14.73 16.48
CA ARG A 311 -5.95 -14.68 17.69
C ARG A 311 -4.56 -15.29 17.46
N LEU A 312 -4.47 -16.34 16.65
CA LEU A 312 -3.24 -17.11 16.40
C LEU A 312 -2.67 -16.84 15.00
N SER A 313 -3.06 -15.73 14.37
CA SER A 313 -2.62 -15.34 13.02
C SER A 313 -1.13 -15.01 12.91
N ASN A 314 -0.44 -14.85 14.04
CA ASN A 314 1.01 -14.60 14.08
C ASN A 314 1.83 -15.83 14.55
N GLU A 315 1.17 -16.94 14.90
CA GLU A 315 1.81 -18.16 15.38
C GLU A 315 2.38 -19.03 14.24
N SER A 316 3.05 -20.14 14.59
CA SER A 316 3.54 -21.13 13.61
C SER A 316 2.42 -21.66 12.70
N ARG A 317 2.80 -22.16 11.52
CA ARG A 317 1.82 -22.59 10.49
C ARG A 317 0.99 -23.75 10.99
N GLU A 318 1.62 -24.65 11.73
CA GLU A 318 1.01 -25.82 12.35
C GLU A 318 -0.01 -25.39 13.42
N THR A 319 0.35 -24.45 14.30
CA THR A 319 -0.54 -23.95 15.35
C THR A 319 -1.75 -23.25 14.75
N PHE A 320 -1.54 -22.36 13.79
CA PHE A 320 -2.61 -21.67 13.07
C PHE A 320 -3.56 -22.64 12.35
N ARG A 321 -3.02 -23.65 11.64
CA ARG A 321 -3.85 -24.64 10.93
C ARG A 321 -4.69 -25.47 11.90
N ARG A 322 -4.14 -25.88 13.04
CA ARG A 322 -4.88 -26.63 14.07
C ARG A 322 -6.01 -25.79 14.66
N ALA A 323 -5.79 -24.49 14.85
CA ALA A 323 -6.81 -23.56 15.32
C ALA A 323 -7.99 -23.48 14.34
N LEU A 324 -7.72 -23.25 13.05
CA LEU A 324 -8.76 -23.21 12.03
C LEU A 324 -9.58 -24.50 11.94
N LEU A 325 -8.94 -25.66 12.11
CA LEU A 325 -9.64 -26.94 12.07
C LEU A 325 -10.55 -27.19 13.28
N ARG A 326 -10.26 -26.56 14.43
CA ARG A 326 -11.10 -26.67 15.63
C ARG A 326 -12.35 -25.81 15.52
N ASP A 327 -12.24 -24.68 14.83
CA ASP A 327 -13.33 -23.73 14.66
C ASP A 327 -14.23 -24.06 13.44
N GLN A 328 -13.96 -25.16 12.72
CA GLN A 328 -14.67 -25.54 11.48
C GLN A 328 -15.70 -26.65 11.71
N ASN A 329 -16.92 -26.41 11.24
CA ASN A 329 -17.92 -27.45 10.99
C ASN A 329 -18.25 -27.47 9.50
N TYR A 330 -17.68 -28.42 8.74
CA TYR A 330 -17.71 -28.40 7.28
C TYR A 330 -19.11 -28.34 6.66
N ASP A 331 -20.05 -29.11 7.19
CA ASP A 331 -21.40 -29.22 6.60
C ASP A 331 -22.22 -27.95 6.86
N GLU A 332 -22.19 -27.44 8.10
CA GLU A 332 -22.85 -26.17 8.48
C GLU A 332 -22.20 -24.97 7.80
N ASP A 333 -20.86 -24.91 7.75
CA ASP A 333 -20.13 -23.83 7.11
C ASP A 333 -20.48 -23.74 5.62
N ASP A 334 -20.57 -24.88 4.93
CA ASP A 334 -20.94 -24.90 3.51
C ASP A 334 -22.40 -24.56 3.28
N ALA A 335 -23.30 -24.85 4.23
CA ALA A 335 -24.68 -24.37 4.19
C ALA A 335 -24.75 -22.84 4.38
N LEU A 336 -24.03 -22.29 5.36
CA LEU A 336 -23.96 -20.86 5.64
C LEU A 336 -23.36 -20.07 4.48
N ARG A 337 -22.25 -20.56 3.89
CA ARG A 337 -21.63 -19.93 2.71
C ARG A 337 -22.59 -19.82 1.53
N LYS A 338 -23.57 -20.72 1.42
CA LYS A 338 -24.58 -20.68 0.35
C LYS A 338 -25.64 -19.59 0.56
N LYS A 339 -25.83 -19.10 1.79
CA LYS A 339 -26.80 -18.03 2.13
C LYS A 339 -26.26 -16.61 1.89
N PHE A 340 -25.01 -16.45 1.42
CA PHE A 340 -24.38 -15.13 1.30
C PHE A 340 -25.21 -14.16 0.46
N GLU A 341 -25.66 -14.59 -0.72
CA GLU A 341 -26.40 -13.75 -1.64
C GLU A 341 -27.75 -13.33 -1.06
N GLU A 342 -28.51 -14.25 -0.47
CA GLU A 342 -29.77 -13.98 0.25
C GLU A 342 -29.58 -12.94 1.36
N GLU A 343 -28.64 -13.19 2.26
CA GLU A 343 -28.36 -12.31 3.40
C GLU A 343 -27.84 -10.94 2.97
N PHE A 344 -27.07 -10.87 1.88
CA PHE A 344 -26.66 -9.60 1.31
C PHE A 344 -27.87 -8.80 0.80
N GLU A 345 -28.82 -9.45 0.13
CA GLU A 345 -30.00 -8.81 -0.45
C GLU A 345 -30.96 -8.28 0.60
N GLU A 346 -31.14 -9.01 1.71
CA GLU A 346 -31.92 -8.57 2.87
C GLU A 346 -31.32 -7.35 3.56
N GLN A 347 -29.99 -7.32 3.69
CA GLN A 347 -29.29 -6.24 4.38
C GLN A 347 -29.07 -4.99 3.51
N ASN A 348 -29.23 -5.10 2.19
CA ASN A 348 -28.89 -4.03 1.26
C ASN A 348 -30.01 -3.81 0.23
N ALA A 349 -30.69 -2.67 0.30
CA ALA A 349 -31.70 -2.29 -0.67
C ALA A 349 -31.14 -2.22 -2.11
N PRO A 350 -31.84 -2.76 -3.13
CA PRO A 350 -31.36 -2.76 -4.50
C PRO A 350 -31.20 -1.33 -5.04
N LEU A 351 -30.20 -1.12 -5.88
CA LEU A 351 -30.06 0.10 -6.67
C LEU A 351 -30.70 -0.12 -8.04
N ARG A 352 -31.63 0.76 -8.41
CA ARG A 352 -32.37 0.73 -9.67
C ARG A 352 -32.43 2.14 -10.21
N SER A 353 -32.24 2.28 -11.52
CA SER A 353 -32.32 3.57 -12.22
C SER A 353 -33.48 3.58 -13.20
N ALA A 354 -34.13 4.72 -13.37
CA ALA A 354 -35.28 4.85 -14.27
C ALA A 354 -34.89 4.72 -15.75
N THR A 355 -33.68 5.15 -16.12
CA THR A 355 -33.16 5.09 -17.49
C THR A 355 -31.79 4.44 -17.53
N ILE A 356 -31.43 3.86 -18.68
CA ILE A 356 -30.12 3.22 -18.84
C ILE A 356 -28.99 4.24 -18.74
N THR A 357 -29.20 5.48 -19.18
CA THR A 357 -28.20 6.56 -19.06
C THR A 357 -27.98 6.97 -17.60
N ALA A 358 -29.03 6.97 -16.78
CA ALA A 358 -28.90 7.21 -15.34
C ALA A 358 -28.15 6.05 -14.67
N ALA A 359 -28.49 4.81 -15.03
CA ALA A 359 -27.78 3.62 -14.56
C ALA A 359 -26.28 3.69 -14.93
N ALA A 360 -25.97 4.08 -16.16
CA ALA A 360 -24.61 4.19 -16.66
C ALA A 360 -23.77 5.18 -15.84
N LYS A 361 -24.33 6.36 -15.53
CA LYS A 361 -23.65 7.38 -14.72
C LYS A 361 -23.41 6.91 -13.28
N GLU A 362 -24.42 6.29 -12.68
CA GLU A 362 -24.32 5.80 -11.29
C GLU A 362 -23.33 4.64 -11.17
N ILE A 363 -23.39 3.68 -12.11
CA ILE A 363 -22.45 2.56 -12.17
C ILE A 363 -21.02 3.05 -12.41
N GLU A 364 -20.79 3.96 -13.37
CA GLU A 364 -19.45 4.52 -13.59
C GLU A 364 -18.94 5.26 -12.35
N LYS A 365 -19.80 6.01 -11.66
CA LYS A 365 -19.44 6.68 -10.41
C LYS A 365 -19.03 5.68 -9.32
N ILE A 366 -19.84 4.64 -9.08
CA ILE A 366 -19.53 3.61 -8.07
C ILE A 366 -18.24 2.87 -8.42
N LEU A 367 -18.02 2.53 -9.69
CA LEU A 367 -16.78 1.89 -10.13
C LEU A 367 -15.55 2.79 -9.98
N ARG A 368 -15.69 4.11 -9.88
CA ARG A 368 -14.55 5.04 -9.69
C ARG A 368 -14.33 5.44 -8.23
N GLU A 369 -15.42 5.62 -7.48
CA GLU A 369 -15.41 6.31 -6.19
C GLU A 369 -16.09 5.51 -5.08
N GLY A 370 -16.85 4.48 -5.43
CA GLY A 370 -17.66 3.70 -4.50
C GLY A 370 -17.00 2.41 -4.03
N SER A 371 -17.83 1.48 -3.59
CA SER A 371 -17.42 0.18 -3.05
C SER A 371 -17.97 -1.00 -3.85
N LEU A 372 -17.32 -2.17 -3.72
CA LEU A 372 -17.85 -3.42 -4.28
C LEU A 372 -19.25 -3.72 -3.75
N ALA A 373 -19.52 -3.46 -2.46
CA ALA A 373 -20.84 -3.64 -1.87
C ALA A 373 -21.91 -2.79 -2.60
N GLU A 374 -21.63 -1.52 -2.89
CA GLU A 374 -22.54 -0.67 -3.65
C GLU A 374 -22.74 -1.18 -5.08
N PHE A 375 -21.68 -1.65 -5.73
CA PHE A 375 -21.77 -2.21 -7.07
C PHE A 375 -22.64 -3.47 -7.12
N LEU A 376 -22.53 -4.35 -6.12
CA LEU A 376 -23.36 -5.56 -6.00
C LEU A 376 -24.86 -5.23 -5.82
N ARG A 377 -25.23 -4.03 -5.32
CA ARG A 377 -26.64 -3.63 -5.20
C ARG A 377 -27.33 -3.44 -6.55
N PHE A 378 -26.58 -3.30 -7.64
CA PHE A 378 -27.12 -3.28 -9.00
C PHE A 378 -27.46 -4.68 -9.54
N ALA A 379 -27.11 -5.77 -8.84
CA ALA A 379 -27.50 -7.10 -9.26
C ALA A 379 -29.00 -7.20 -9.51
N HIS A 380 -29.37 -7.85 -10.61
CA HIS A 380 -30.73 -8.27 -10.88
C HIS A 380 -31.17 -9.25 -9.80
N ARG A 381 -32.33 -9.00 -9.20
CA ARG A 381 -32.91 -9.79 -8.11
C ARG A 381 -34.27 -10.26 -8.55
N SER A 382 -34.47 -11.58 -8.55
CA SER A 382 -35.75 -12.21 -8.82
C SER A 382 -35.95 -13.33 -7.79
N PRO A 383 -37.13 -13.42 -7.16
CA PRO A 383 -37.45 -14.52 -6.24
C PRO A 383 -37.48 -15.88 -6.94
N GLU A 384 -37.57 -15.90 -8.28
CA GLU A 384 -37.61 -17.12 -9.09
C GLU A 384 -36.22 -17.64 -9.48
N LEU A 385 -35.15 -16.87 -9.19
CA LEU A 385 -33.77 -17.29 -9.47
C LEU A 385 -33.34 -18.42 -8.52
N ALA A 386 -32.87 -19.52 -9.10
CA ALA A 386 -32.24 -20.60 -8.33
C ALA A 386 -30.93 -20.13 -7.66
N GLU A 387 -30.57 -20.76 -6.54
CA GLU A 387 -29.37 -20.42 -5.77
C GLU A 387 -28.05 -20.42 -6.58
N PRO A 388 -27.75 -21.44 -7.41
CA PRO A 388 -26.53 -21.43 -8.24
C PRO A 388 -26.46 -20.25 -9.21
N GLU A 389 -27.62 -19.79 -9.68
CA GLU A 389 -27.78 -18.71 -10.64
C GLU A 389 -27.61 -17.35 -9.98
N ARG A 390 -28.21 -17.17 -8.81
CA ARG A 390 -27.97 -15.98 -7.98
C ARG A 390 -26.48 -15.83 -7.71
N ARG A 391 -25.81 -16.91 -7.29
CA ARG A 391 -24.35 -16.93 -7.08
C ARG A 391 -23.54 -16.59 -8.33
N ALA A 392 -23.94 -17.10 -9.49
CA ALA A 392 -23.27 -16.79 -10.74
C ALA A 392 -23.32 -15.27 -11.03
N ALA A 393 -24.43 -14.60 -10.72
CA ALA A 393 -24.58 -13.17 -10.90
C ALA A 393 -23.61 -12.34 -10.06
N TYR A 394 -23.55 -12.62 -8.75
CA TYR A 394 -22.63 -11.93 -7.85
C TYR A 394 -21.16 -12.18 -8.21
N ARG A 395 -20.83 -13.41 -8.62
CA ARG A 395 -19.48 -13.74 -9.11
C ARG A 395 -19.13 -13.01 -10.40
N TYR A 396 -20.08 -12.83 -11.31
CA TYR A 396 -19.87 -12.03 -12.52
C TYR A 396 -19.57 -10.57 -12.18
N LEU A 397 -20.35 -9.96 -11.30
CA LEU A 397 -20.09 -8.60 -10.83
C LEU A 397 -18.74 -8.47 -10.12
N GLY A 398 -18.38 -9.44 -9.26
CA GLY A 398 -17.06 -9.48 -8.63
C GLY A 398 -15.93 -9.63 -9.64
N ALA A 399 -16.10 -10.46 -10.66
CA ALA A 399 -15.11 -10.61 -11.73
C ALA A 399 -14.95 -9.31 -12.55
N PHE A 400 -16.06 -8.63 -12.86
CA PHE A 400 -16.02 -7.34 -13.54
C PHE A 400 -15.36 -6.26 -12.68
N TRP A 401 -15.68 -6.20 -11.39
CA TRP A 401 -15.03 -5.29 -10.44
C TRP A 401 -13.51 -5.44 -10.46
N ASN A 402 -13.01 -6.69 -10.45
CA ASN A 402 -11.58 -6.99 -10.53
C ASN A 402 -10.95 -6.73 -11.88
N GLN A 403 -11.70 -6.77 -12.98
CA GLN A 403 -11.17 -6.35 -14.28
C GLN A 403 -11.04 -4.83 -14.33
N PHE A 404 -12.05 -4.12 -13.83
CA PHE A 404 -12.10 -2.67 -13.81
C PHE A 404 -11.04 -2.07 -12.88
N HIS A 405 -10.79 -2.71 -11.74
CA HIS A 405 -9.83 -2.25 -10.73
C HIS A 405 -8.53 -3.05 -10.77
N GLN A 406 -7.43 -2.40 -10.37
CA GLN A 406 -6.11 -3.02 -10.26
C GLN A 406 -6.16 -4.34 -9.45
N ASP A 407 -5.46 -5.37 -9.92
CA ASP A 407 -5.19 -6.56 -9.12
C ASP A 407 -3.72 -6.58 -8.67
N ALA A 408 -3.33 -7.61 -7.92
CA ALA A 408 -1.96 -7.74 -7.43
C ALA A 408 -0.92 -7.97 -8.56
N LYS A 409 -1.37 -8.27 -9.78
CA LYS A 409 -0.53 -8.67 -10.92
C LYS A 409 -0.47 -7.61 -12.02
N ALA A 410 -1.51 -6.80 -12.18
CA ALA A 410 -1.63 -5.78 -13.21
C ALA A 410 -2.38 -4.54 -12.71
N ALA A 411 -1.98 -3.38 -13.21
CA ALA A 411 -2.77 -2.17 -13.09
C ALA A 411 -3.85 -2.18 -14.17
N SER A 412 -5.04 -1.72 -13.83
CA SER A 412 -6.13 -1.55 -14.78
C SER A 412 -6.90 -0.26 -14.50
N ASP A 413 -7.53 0.27 -15.55
CA ASP A 413 -8.41 1.43 -15.49
C ASP A 413 -9.51 1.27 -16.54
N GLY A 414 -10.75 1.55 -16.13
CA GLY A 414 -11.93 1.42 -16.95
C GLY A 414 -12.63 2.76 -17.22
N LYS A 415 -13.29 2.86 -18.38
CA LYS A 415 -14.18 3.99 -18.69
C LYS A 415 -15.37 3.54 -19.52
N LEU A 416 -16.53 4.11 -19.24
CA LEU A 416 -17.70 3.92 -20.09
C LEU A 416 -17.42 4.51 -21.49
N LEU A 417 -17.54 3.67 -22.51
CA LEU A 417 -17.27 4.04 -23.90
C LEU A 417 -18.56 4.32 -24.67
N ASP A 418 -19.60 3.51 -24.44
CA ASP A 418 -20.89 3.61 -25.11
C ASP A 418 -22.03 2.95 -24.33
N VAL A 419 -23.27 3.25 -24.73
CA VAL A 419 -24.51 2.67 -24.19
C VAL A 419 -25.39 2.19 -25.33
N ILE A 420 -25.74 0.91 -25.31
CA ILE A 420 -26.64 0.29 -26.30
C ILE A 420 -27.95 -0.04 -25.58
N GLU A 421 -29.08 0.44 -26.10
CA GLU A 421 -30.40 0.17 -25.55
C GLU A 421 -31.30 -0.47 -26.62
N HIS A 422 -32.05 -1.48 -26.21
CA HIS A 422 -33.10 -2.07 -27.01
C HIS A 422 -34.22 -2.60 -26.11
N GLU A 423 -35.38 -1.93 -26.16
CA GLU A 423 -36.56 -2.28 -25.35
C GLU A 423 -36.26 -2.30 -23.85
N ASP A 424 -36.34 -3.47 -23.21
CA ASP A 424 -36.05 -3.68 -21.79
C ASP A 424 -34.66 -4.27 -21.54
N ALA A 425 -33.81 -4.36 -22.56
CA ALA A 425 -32.42 -4.79 -22.45
C ALA A 425 -31.45 -3.67 -22.85
N GLY A 426 -30.24 -3.72 -22.28
CA GLY A 426 -29.19 -2.80 -22.67
C GLY A 426 -27.79 -3.26 -22.28
N ALA A 427 -26.78 -2.63 -22.88
CA ALA A 427 -25.38 -2.90 -22.61
C ALA A 427 -24.64 -1.60 -22.33
N LEU A 428 -23.94 -1.57 -21.20
CA LEU A 428 -22.94 -0.55 -20.89
C LEU A 428 -21.59 -1.06 -21.36
N VAL A 429 -21.05 -0.47 -22.41
CA VAL A 429 -19.77 -0.91 -22.99
C VAL A 429 -18.64 -0.17 -22.29
N PHE A 430 -17.87 -0.90 -21.48
CA PHE A 430 -16.69 -0.37 -20.83
C PHE A 430 -15.44 -0.69 -21.64
N ARG A 431 -14.60 0.33 -21.83
CA ARG A 431 -13.21 0.12 -22.24
C ARG A 431 -12.39 -0.09 -20.98
N ILE A 432 -11.76 -1.26 -20.86
CA ILE A 432 -10.82 -1.58 -19.79
C ILE A 432 -9.42 -1.65 -20.40
N VAL A 433 -8.51 -0.86 -19.85
CA VAL A 433 -7.08 -0.90 -20.21
C VAL A 433 -6.35 -1.59 -19.07
N SER A 434 -5.50 -2.55 -19.39
CA SER A 434 -4.76 -3.34 -18.42
C SER A 434 -3.30 -3.49 -18.82
N THR A 435 -2.42 -3.57 -17.83
CA THR A 435 -1.02 -3.95 -18.04
C THR A 435 -0.85 -5.48 -18.14
N ALA A 436 -1.93 -6.28 -18.07
CA ALA A 436 -1.87 -7.72 -18.27
C ALA A 436 -1.49 -8.07 -19.72
N GLN A 437 -0.72 -9.15 -19.90
CA GLN A 437 -0.19 -9.55 -21.22
C GLN A 437 -1.24 -10.18 -22.14
N ASP A 438 -2.29 -10.77 -21.58
CA ASP A 438 -3.26 -11.57 -22.34
C ASP A 438 -4.28 -10.69 -23.10
N ALA A 439 -4.52 -9.45 -22.64
CA ALA A 439 -5.24 -8.40 -23.35
C ALA A 439 -5.00 -7.03 -22.70
N HIS A 440 -4.29 -6.14 -23.40
CA HIS A 440 -4.02 -4.78 -22.92
C HIS A 440 -5.23 -3.85 -22.96
N LEU A 441 -6.18 -4.14 -23.85
CA LEU A 441 -7.38 -3.37 -24.09
C LEU A 441 -8.52 -4.35 -24.33
N GLU A 442 -9.54 -4.28 -23.49
CA GLU A 442 -10.77 -5.06 -23.63
C GLU A 442 -11.98 -4.13 -23.70
N LEU A 443 -12.96 -4.53 -24.50
CA LEU A 443 -14.30 -3.96 -24.47
C LEU A 443 -15.22 -4.94 -23.77
N ASN A 444 -15.62 -4.61 -22.55
CA ASN A 444 -16.43 -5.49 -21.71
C ASN A 444 -17.83 -4.91 -21.55
N PRO A 445 -18.86 -5.52 -22.19
CA PRO A 445 -20.24 -5.10 -22.01
C PRO A 445 -20.78 -5.62 -20.67
N LEU A 446 -21.32 -4.72 -19.85
CA LEU A 446 -22.22 -5.08 -18.75
C LEU A 446 -23.65 -5.09 -19.28
N ILE A 447 -24.32 -6.24 -19.20
CA ILE A 447 -25.70 -6.40 -19.65
C ILE A 447 -26.67 -6.00 -18.53
N LEU A 448 -27.65 -5.16 -18.87
CA LEU A 448 -28.68 -4.69 -17.98
C LEU A 448 -30.06 -5.07 -18.51
N MET A 449 -30.99 -5.26 -17.58
CA MET A 449 -32.42 -5.45 -17.85
C MET A 449 -33.23 -4.39 -17.10
N ARG A 450 -34.35 -3.99 -17.70
CA ARG A 450 -35.35 -3.12 -17.11
C ARG A 450 -36.55 -3.93 -16.64
N ASP A 451 -36.89 -3.76 -15.37
CA ASP A 451 -38.17 -4.20 -14.83
C ASP A 451 -39.01 -2.98 -14.39
N LYS A 452 -40.13 -3.23 -13.70
CA LYS A 452 -41.02 -2.18 -13.17
C LYS A 452 -40.33 -1.26 -12.14
N GLN A 453 -39.26 -1.72 -11.49
CA GLN A 453 -38.49 -0.98 -10.50
C GLN A 453 -37.31 -0.23 -11.12
N GLY A 454 -36.86 -0.65 -12.30
CA GLY A 454 -35.88 0.05 -13.14
C GLY A 454 -34.79 -0.86 -13.69
N TRP A 455 -33.67 -0.24 -14.09
CA TRP A 455 -32.53 -0.94 -14.67
C TRP A 455 -31.66 -1.61 -13.60
N SER A 456 -31.30 -2.87 -13.84
CA SER A 456 -30.41 -3.69 -13.00
C SER A 456 -29.45 -4.50 -13.89
N ILE A 457 -28.27 -4.87 -13.35
CA ILE A 457 -27.28 -5.69 -14.05
C ILE A 457 -27.71 -7.15 -13.94
N ALA A 458 -28.02 -7.75 -15.08
CA ALA A 458 -28.37 -9.15 -15.17
C ALA A 458 -27.22 -9.93 -15.81
N PRO A 459 -26.88 -11.15 -15.34
CA PRO A 459 -26.03 -12.05 -16.09
C PRO A 459 -26.74 -12.34 -17.41
N GLY A 460 -26.03 -12.16 -18.51
CA GLY A 460 -26.65 -12.19 -19.83
C GLY A 460 -26.05 -13.23 -20.76
N VAL A 461 -26.40 -13.11 -22.04
CA VAL A 461 -25.91 -13.93 -23.16
C VAL A 461 -24.38 -14.14 -23.09
N THR A 462 -23.65 -13.12 -22.66
CA THR A 462 -22.18 -13.11 -22.59
C THR A 462 -21.59 -13.98 -21.48
N THR A 463 -22.39 -14.34 -20.47
CA THR A 463 -21.94 -15.11 -19.30
C THR A 463 -22.44 -16.55 -19.28
N GLY A 464 -23.44 -16.90 -20.09
CA GLY A 464 -24.07 -18.23 -20.14
C GLY A 464 -24.87 -18.62 -18.88
N GLY A 465 -24.52 -18.10 -17.70
CA GLY A 465 -25.30 -18.22 -16.47
C GLY A 465 -26.56 -17.35 -16.53
N ASN A 466 -27.68 -17.92 -16.08
CA ASN A 466 -29.02 -17.31 -15.94
C ASN A 466 -29.72 -16.95 -17.27
N PHE A 467 -28.98 -16.76 -18.37
CA PHE A 467 -29.58 -16.44 -19.67
C PHE A 467 -30.65 -17.44 -20.11
N ALA A 468 -30.38 -18.74 -19.99
CA ALA A 468 -31.29 -19.81 -20.41
C ALA A 468 -32.61 -19.88 -19.61
N ASN A 469 -32.65 -19.25 -18.43
CA ASN A 469 -33.80 -19.28 -17.52
C ASN A 469 -34.58 -17.96 -17.50
N LEU A 470 -34.13 -16.96 -18.24
CA LEU A 470 -34.95 -15.80 -18.54
C LEU A 470 -36.15 -16.23 -19.40
N ASP A 471 -37.24 -15.48 -19.34
CA ASP A 471 -38.33 -15.66 -20.29
C ASP A 471 -37.85 -15.40 -21.73
N LYS A 472 -38.56 -15.96 -22.72
CA LYS A 472 -38.12 -15.90 -24.12
C LYS A 472 -37.96 -14.47 -24.63
N ASP A 473 -38.83 -13.56 -24.21
CA ASP A 473 -38.79 -12.17 -24.68
C ASP A 473 -37.52 -11.48 -24.14
N SER A 474 -37.23 -11.65 -22.85
CA SER A 474 -35.98 -11.18 -22.24
C SER A 474 -34.73 -11.78 -22.90
N GLN A 475 -34.76 -13.06 -23.28
CA GLN A 475 -33.65 -13.72 -23.99
C GLN A 475 -33.41 -13.09 -25.36
N GLU A 476 -34.48 -12.89 -26.14
CA GLU A 476 -34.41 -12.30 -27.48
C GLU A 476 -33.91 -10.85 -27.44
N GLN A 477 -34.40 -10.06 -26.49
CA GLN A 477 -33.97 -8.68 -26.28
C GLN A 477 -32.48 -8.59 -25.93
N GLN A 478 -31.99 -9.40 -24.99
CA GLN A 478 -30.56 -9.43 -24.67
C GLN A 478 -29.70 -9.93 -25.84
N ALA A 479 -30.17 -10.92 -26.59
CA ALA A 479 -29.48 -11.42 -27.77
C ALA A 479 -29.36 -10.34 -28.85
N GLU A 480 -30.38 -9.50 -29.04
CA GLU A 480 -30.35 -8.36 -29.95
C GLU A 480 -29.38 -7.26 -29.47
N VAL A 481 -29.36 -6.93 -28.17
CA VAL A 481 -28.36 -6.01 -27.61
C VAL A 481 -26.93 -6.53 -27.83
N HIS A 482 -26.70 -7.83 -27.58
CA HIS A 482 -25.39 -8.44 -27.79
C HIS A 482 -25.00 -8.43 -29.28
N ARG A 483 -25.94 -8.73 -30.18
CA ARG A 483 -25.74 -8.64 -31.63
C ARG A 483 -25.36 -7.22 -32.08
N ARG A 484 -26.05 -6.20 -31.55
CA ARG A 484 -25.70 -4.79 -31.80
C ARG A 484 -24.31 -4.45 -31.32
N PHE A 485 -23.94 -4.90 -30.12
CA PHE A 485 -22.58 -4.74 -29.59
C PHE A 485 -21.54 -5.38 -30.52
N GLU A 486 -21.71 -6.64 -30.91
CA GLU A 486 -20.76 -7.31 -31.82
C GLU A 486 -20.69 -6.61 -33.18
N SER A 487 -21.81 -6.10 -33.70
CA SER A 487 -21.80 -5.34 -34.97
C SER A 487 -21.05 -4.01 -34.88
N GLN A 488 -21.00 -3.38 -33.70
CA GLN A 488 -20.32 -2.09 -33.46
C GLN A 488 -18.90 -2.27 -32.89
N ARG A 489 -18.52 -3.49 -32.50
CA ARG A 489 -17.30 -3.78 -31.73
C ARG A 489 -16.03 -3.30 -32.41
N GLU A 490 -15.92 -3.43 -33.72
CA GLU A 490 -14.73 -2.97 -34.47
C GLU A 490 -14.57 -1.44 -34.37
N ASP A 491 -15.64 -0.69 -34.60
CA ASP A 491 -15.63 0.78 -34.54
C ASP A 491 -15.39 1.29 -33.11
N LEU A 492 -16.02 0.65 -32.12
CA LEU A 492 -15.76 0.92 -30.71
C LEU A 492 -14.30 0.64 -30.33
N THR A 493 -13.69 -0.41 -30.88
CA THR A 493 -12.28 -0.75 -30.66
C THR A 493 -11.38 0.32 -31.26
N LYS A 494 -11.64 0.76 -32.49
CA LYS A 494 -10.90 1.88 -33.12
C LYS A 494 -10.99 3.16 -32.30
N LYS A 495 -12.19 3.52 -31.81
CA LYS A 495 -12.42 4.67 -30.93
C LYS A 495 -11.64 4.54 -29.61
N ALA A 496 -11.64 3.36 -29.02
CA ALA A 496 -10.92 3.07 -27.78
C ALA A 496 -9.40 3.19 -27.93
N ILE A 497 -8.83 2.64 -29.02
CA ILE A 497 -7.41 2.72 -29.38
C ILE A 497 -7.01 4.18 -29.63
N ALA A 498 -7.79 4.92 -30.44
CA ALA A 498 -7.50 6.32 -30.73
C ALA A 498 -7.49 7.18 -29.45
N ASN A 499 -8.45 6.96 -28.54
CA ASN A 499 -8.45 7.65 -27.26
C ASN A 499 -7.26 7.28 -26.38
N LEU A 500 -6.83 6.01 -26.37
CA LEU A 500 -5.65 5.59 -25.60
C LEU A 500 -4.36 6.19 -26.18
N ARG A 501 -4.19 6.15 -27.50
CA ARG A 501 -3.04 6.74 -28.21
C ARG A 501 -2.94 8.25 -27.96
N SER A 502 -4.06 8.96 -27.88
CA SER A 502 -4.08 10.41 -27.61
C SER A 502 -3.55 10.82 -26.24
N ARG A 503 -3.29 9.87 -25.33
CA ARG A 503 -2.69 10.13 -24.02
C ARG A 503 -1.18 10.34 -24.07
N PHE A 504 -0.55 9.88 -25.14
CA PHE A 504 0.89 9.99 -25.32
C PHE A 504 1.19 11.10 -26.33
N VAL A 505 2.36 11.71 -26.16
CA VAL A 505 2.95 12.58 -27.19
C VAL A 505 3.99 11.80 -27.99
N LYS A 506 4.33 12.28 -29.19
CA LYS A 506 5.48 11.75 -29.92
C LYS A 506 6.78 12.14 -29.21
N ALA A 507 7.72 11.22 -29.07
CA ALA A 507 9.06 11.49 -28.54
C ALA A 507 9.93 12.23 -29.57
N ALA A 508 9.51 13.45 -29.92
CA ALA A 508 10.22 14.34 -30.81
C ALA A 508 10.74 15.54 -30.01
N PRO A 509 12.07 15.71 -29.87
CA PRO A 509 12.62 16.82 -29.11
C PRO A 509 12.39 18.16 -29.82
N VAL A 510 12.12 19.19 -29.04
CA VAL A 510 12.01 20.57 -29.53
C VAL A 510 13.38 21.24 -29.47
N GLU A 511 13.83 21.77 -30.60
CA GLU A 511 15.11 22.46 -30.70
C GLU A 511 15.21 23.62 -29.69
N GLY A 512 16.36 23.72 -29.01
CA GLY A 512 16.63 24.75 -28.00
C GLY A 512 15.97 24.52 -26.63
N ARG A 513 15.16 23.47 -26.44
CA ARG A 513 14.62 23.10 -25.11
C ARG A 513 15.49 22.06 -24.42
N VAL A 514 15.71 22.25 -23.13
CA VAL A 514 16.50 21.35 -22.29
C VAL A 514 15.65 20.78 -21.17
N VAL A 515 15.82 19.50 -20.88
CA VAL A 515 15.21 18.88 -19.69
C VAL A 515 16.12 19.13 -18.48
N ARG A 516 15.66 20.00 -17.56
CA ARG A 516 16.42 20.30 -16.33
C ARG A 516 16.45 19.11 -15.38
N ALA A 517 17.50 19.00 -14.58
CA ALA A 517 17.71 17.86 -13.69
C ALA A 517 16.64 17.77 -12.60
N GLU A 518 16.23 18.90 -12.03
CA GLU A 518 15.16 18.92 -11.03
C GLU A 518 13.83 18.44 -11.64
N GLU A 519 13.47 18.97 -12.81
CA GLU A 519 12.23 18.64 -13.52
C GLU A 519 12.19 17.16 -13.94
N ALA A 520 13.32 16.62 -14.40
CA ALA A 520 13.45 15.20 -14.72
C ALA A 520 13.23 14.31 -13.49
N GLY A 521 13.88 14.66 -12.37
CA GLY A 521 13.74 13.93 -11.11
C GLY A 521 12.32 14.00 -10.56
N GLU A 522 11.65 15.14 -10.65
CA GLU A 522 10.24 15.32 -10.25
C GLU A 522 9.29 14.49 -11.10
N LEU A 523 9.46 14.51 -12.43
CA LEU A 523 8.60 13.75 -13.33
C LEU A 523 8.73 12.24 -13.10
N VAL A 524 9.95 11.73 -12.92
CA VAL A 524 10.18 10.31 -12.63
C VAL A 524 9.62 9.94 -11.24
N ARG A 525 9.78 10.78 -10.22
CA ARG A 525 9.13 10.56 -8.91
C ARG A 525 7.61 10.53 -9.01
N LYS A 526 7.00 11.45 -9.77
CA LYS A 526 5.56 11.44 -10.05
C LYS A 526 5.14 10.14 -10.73
N PHE A 527 5.84 9.75 -11.81
CA PHE A 527 5.59 8.52 -12.55
C PHE A 527 5.64 7.27 -11.64
N ARG A 528 6.70 7.14 -10.82
CA ARG A 528 6.84 6.03 -9.86
C ARG A 528 5.75 6.02 -8.79
N SER A 529 5.33 7.20 -8.30
CA SER A 529 4.22 7.31 -7.35
C SER A 529 2.90 6.81 -7.98
N LEU A 530 2.63 7.19 -9.23
CA LEU A 530 1.45 6.73 -9.97
C LEU A 530 1.46 5.23 -10.24
N ILE A 531 2.63 4.64 -10.55
CA ILE A 531 2.80 3.18 -10.63
C ILE A 531 2.40 2.50 -9.31
N ARG A 532 2.94 2.97 -8.18
CA ARG A 532 2.64 2.37 -6.86
C ARG A 532 1.15 2.45 -6.51
N LYS A 533 0.51 3.57 -6.86
CA LYS A 533 -0.94 3.79 -6.70
C LYS A 533 -1.80 2.99 -7.68
N GLY A 534 -1.25 2.56 -8.81
CA GLY A 534 -1.97 1.88 -9.90
C GLY A 534 -2.82 2.83 -10.75
N ASN A 535 -2.54 4.13 -10.76
CA ASN A 535 -3.31 5.12 -11.53
C ASN A 535 -2.81 5.16 -12.99
N LEU A 536 -3.30 4.22 -13.80
CA LEU A 536 -2.78 3.96 -15.14
C LEU A 536 -3.00 5.15 -16.10
N MET A 537 -4.19 5.76 -16.15
CA MET A 537 -4.44 6.83 -17.15
C MET A 537 -3.60 8.09 -16.91
N GLU A 538 -3.40 8.48 -15.64
CA GLU A 538 -2.52 9.59 -15.32
C GLU A 538 -1.04 9.24 -15.57
N LEU A 539 -0.67 7.97 -15.33
CA LEU A 539 0.66 7.46 -15.62
C LEU A 539 1.01 7.58 -17.11
N LEU A 540 0.09 7.15 -18.00
CA LEU A 540 0.29 7.24 -19.46
C LEU A 540 0.47 8.68 -19.93
N SER A 541 -0.19 9.64 -19.28
CA SER A 541 -0.10 11.07 -19.61
C SER A 541 1.27 11.68 -19.28
N CYS A 542 2.12 10.98 -18.52
CA CYS A 542 3.52 11.36 -18.30
C CYS A 542 4.45 10.92 -19.45
N GLY A 543 3.94 10.10 -20.37
CA GLY A 543 4.71 9.38 -21.38
C GLY A 543 4.77 10.06 -22.75
N ALA A 544 5.87 9.83 -23.43
CA ALA A 544 6.03 9.98 -24.86
C ALA A 544 6.31 8.60 -25.48
N LEU A 545 5.92 8.43 -26.75
CA LEU A 545 6.18 7.22 -27.53
C LEU A 545 7.23 7.52 -28.59
N LEU A 546 8.24 6.67 -28.65
CA LEU A 546 9.19 6.65 -29.74
C LEU A 546 8.53 6.09 -31.00
N ASP A 547 7.86 4.95 -30.87
CA ASP A 547 7.04 4.35 -31.92
C ASP A 547 5.57 4.76 -31.78
N SER A 548 5.10 5.63 -32.67
CA SER A 548 3.72 6.12 -32.66
C SER A 548 2.66 5.08 -33.08
N SER A 549 3.09 3.97 -33.71
CA SER A 549 2.22 2.86 -34.13
C SER A 549 2.03 1.87 -32.99
N ASP A 550 3.12 1.20 -32.58
CA ASP A 550 3.08 0.04 -31.69
C ASP A 550 3.67 0.32 -30.31
N GLY A 551 4.35 1.45 -30.12
CA GLY A 551 4.99 1.81 -28.87
C GLY A 551 4.03 1.87 -27.68
N MET A 552 2.75 2.13 -27.92
CA MET A 552 1.71 2.11 -26.87
C MET A 552 1.61 0.75 -26.18
N TRP A 553 1.65 -0.35 -26.94
CA TRP A 553 1.54 -1.71 -26.39
C TRP A 553 2.83 -2.10 -25.67
N GLU A 554 3.98 -1.72 -26.22
CA GLU A 554 5.27 -1.89 -25.56
C GLU A 554 5.36 -1.11 -24.24
N ALA A 555 4.81 0.10 -24.19
CA ALA A 555 4.72 0.90 -22.97
C ALA A 555 3.87 0.18 -21.90
N LEU A 556 2.71 -0.37 -22.26
CA LEU A 556 1.87 -1.12 -21.31
C LEU A 556 2.58 -2.39 -20.79
N ASN A 557 3.31 -3.08 -21.65
CA ASN A 557 4.16 -4.21 -21.26
C ASN A 557 5.27 -3.78 -20.28
N ALA A 558 6.00 -2.71 -20.59
CA ALA A 558 7.04 -2.17 -19.73
C ALA A 558 6.51 -1.76 -18.36
N ILE A 559 5.37 -1.05 -18.33
CA ILE A 559 4.68 -0.62 -17.11
C ILE A 559 4.22 -1.84 -16.29
N SER A 560 3.77 -2.93 -16.92
CA SER A 560 3.40 -4.17 -16.22
C SER A 560 4.52 -4.74 -15.34
N TYR A 561 5.75 -4.75 -15.88
CA TYR A 561 6.92 -5.20 -15.13
C TYR A 561 7.25 -4.25 -13.98
N GLU A 562 7.20 -2.94 -14.23
CA GLU A 562 7.45 -1.91 -13.21
C GLU A 562 6.41 -1.94 -12.08
N TYR A 563 5.13 -2.12 -12.41
CA TYR A 563 4.03 -2.23 -11.46
C TYR A 563 4.18 -3.43 -10.53
N ARG A 564 4.46 -4.63 -11.10
CA ARG A 564 4.70 -5.84 -10.30
C ARG A 564 5.89 -5.69 -9.37
N GLY A 565 6.97 -5.05 -9.81
CA GLY A 565 8.11 -4.74 -8.96
C GLY A 565 7.74 -3.78 -7.83
N ALA A 566 7.04 -2.69 -8.17
CA ALA A 566 6.62 -1.66 -7.23
C ALA A 566 5.67 -2.19 -6.13
N LYS A 567 4.79 -3.14 -6.44
CA LYS A 567 3.90 -3.78 -5.44
C LYS A 567 4.62 -4.72 -4.47
N ARG A 568 5.76 -5.29 -4.87
CA ARG A 568 6.58 -6.20 -4.02
C ARG A 568 7.60 -5.46 -3.16
N SER A 569 7.93 -4.24 -3.55
CA SER A 569 8.97 -3.45 -2.92
C SER A 569 8.53 -2.92 -1.55
N ALA A 570 9.30 -3.23 -0.51
CA ALA A 570 9.07 -2.71 0.85
C ALA A 570 9.79 -1.37 1.09
N VAL A 571 10.67 -0.97 0.17
CA VAL A 571 11.54 0.21 0.28
C VAL A 571 11.13 1.23 -0.79
N LEU A 572 11.32 2.52 -0.50
CA LEU A 572 11.13 3.56 -1.51
C LEU A 572 12.23 3.49 -2.57
N ASP A 573 11.89 3.85 -3.81
CA ASP A 573 12.87 3.91 -4.90
C ASP A 573 13.90 5.01 -4.58
N GLN A 574 15.19 4.71 -4.78
CA GLN A 574 16.26 5.69 -4.55
C GLN A 574 16.74 6.26 -5.88
N GLN A 575 16.76 7.58 -6.00
CA GLN A 575 17.37 8.25 -7.14
C GLN A 575 18.90 8.22 -7.00
N VAL A 576 19.57 7.50 -7.90
CA VAL A 576 21.03 7.37 -7.90
C VAL A 576 21.67 8.55 -8.61
N HIS A 577 21.11 8.94 -9.75
CA HIS A 577 21.67 10.02 -10.57
C HIS A 577 20.62 10.60 -11.53
N VAL A 578 20.73 11.89 -11.81
CA VAL A 578 20.03 12.55 -12.91
C VAL A 578 21.06 13.18 -13.82
N GLN A 579 20.95 12.88 -15.11
CA GLN A 579 21.81 13.43 -16.13
C GLN A 579 20.95 14.21 -17.14
N SER A 580 21.11 15.52 -17.14
CA SER A 580 20.60 16.36 -18.22
C SER A 580 21.57 16.31 -19.41
N GLY A 581 21.06 15.93 -20.57
CA GLY A 581 21.68 16.19 -21.86
C GLY A 581 21.13 17.49 -22.47
N LYS A 582 21.23 17.65 -23.80
CA LYS A 582 20.58 18.75 -24.55
C LYS A 582 19.05 18.60 -24.47
N ASN A 583 18.44 18.03 -25.49
CA ASN A 583 16.98 17.85 -25.55
C ASN A 583 16.51 16.55 -24.86
N TRP A 584 17.46 15.77 -24.34
CA TRP A 584 17.27 14.46 -23.71
C TRP A 584 17.85 14.47 -22.30
N ALA A 585 17.27 13.70 -21.39
CA ALA A 585 17.82 13.45 -20.06
C ALA A 585 17.61 12.00 -19.65
N ALA A 586 18.39 11.54 -18.67
CA ALA A 586 18.26 10.21 -18.08
C ALA A 586 18.22 10.30 -16.56
N VAL A 587 17.29 9.56 -15.95
CA VAL A 587 17.21 9.37 -14.51
C VAL A 587 17.49 7.91 -14.20
N THR A 588 18.47 7.67 -13.34
CA THR A 588 18.81 6.34 -12.83
C THR A 588 18.20 6.15 -11.46
N LEU A 589 17.41 5.09 -11.31
CA LEU A 589 16.88 4.68 -10.02
C LEU A 589 17.51 3.37 -9.56
N ARG A 590 17.65 3.20 -8.26
CA ARG A 590 17.76 1.90 -7.59
C ARG A 590 16.37 1.51 -7.13
N VAL A 591 15.85 0.39 -7.64
CA VAL A 591 14.57 -0.18 -7.23
C VAL A 591 14.78 -1.52 -6.56
N ASP A 592 14.08 -1.73 -5.44
CA ASP A 592 14.10 -3.02 -4.74
C ASP A 592 13.28 -4.04 -5.53
N SER A 593 13.90 -5.21 -5.76
CA SER A 593 13.31 -6.32 -6.52
C SER A 593 12.50 -7.27 -5.62
N GLY A 594 12.48 -7.03 -4.31
CA GLY A 594 11.83 -7.85 -3.29
C GLY A 594 12.84 -8.55 -2.37
N GLN A 595 12.35 -9.07 -1.23
CA GLN A 595 13.18 -9.66 -0.17
C GLN A 595 14.17 -10.71 -0.71
N GLY A 596 15.47 -10.49 -0.43
CA GLY A 596 16.56 -11.42 -0.74
C GLY A 596 17.08 -11.37 -2.18
N SER A 597 16.63 -10.42 -3.00
CA SER A 597 17.11 -10.26 -4.38
C SER A 597 17.94 -8.99 -4.57
N SER A 598 18.93 -9.03 -5.46
CA SER A 598 19.72 -7.85 -5.81
C SER A 598 18.83 -6.74 -6.38
N PRO A 599 19.12 -5.46 -6.09
CA PRO A 599 18.34 -4.36 -6.62
C PRO A 599 18.44 -4.27 -8.14
N SER A 600 17.41 -3.75 -8.77
CA SER A 600 17.40 -3.44 -10.19
C SER A 600 17.69 -1.96 -10.42
N TYR A 601 18.31 -1.64 -11.56
CA TYR A 601 18.65 -0.26 -11.93
C TYR A 601 18.04 0.10 -13.29
N PRO A 602 16.77 0.54 -13.34
CA PRO A 602 16.18 1.08 -14.56
C PRO A 602 16.72 2.48 -14.88
N MET A 603 16.86 2.75 -16.18
CA MET A 603 17.09 4.08 -16.73
C MET A 603 15.79 4.61 -17.32
N TYR A 604 15.30 5.73 -16.80
CA TYR A 604 14.18 6.46 -17.40
C TYR A 604 14.75 7.49 -18.37
N LEU A 605 14.43 7.34 -19.65
CA LEU A 605 14.79 8.29 -20.70
C LEU A 605 13.71 9.38 -20.80
N LEU A 606 14.12 10.64 -20.89
CA LEU A 606 13.24 11.80 -20.96
C LEU A 606 13.58 12.64 -22.18
N VAL A 607 12.55 13.23 -22.78
CA VAL A 607 12.65 14.10 -23.96
C VAL A 607 11.92 15.43 -23.73
N ALA A 608 12.52 16.53 -24.18
CA ALA A 608 11.93 17.86 -24.13
C ALA A 608 10.89 18.06 -25.24
N THR A 609 9.61 17.87 -24.94
CA THR A 609 8.52 18.00 -25.92
C THR A 609 7.89 19.40 -25.94
N GLY A 610 7.00 19.64 -26.91
CA GLY A 610 6.20 20.87 -26.99
C GLY A 610 5.34 21.12 -25.74
N GLU A 611 4.89 20.05 -25.09
CA GLU A 611 4.03 20.08 -23.90
C GLU A 611 4.81 19.94 -22.57
N GLY A 612 6.12 20.17 -22.62
CA GLY A 612 7.06 19.96 -21.51
C GLY A 612 7.74 18.58 -21.56
N PRO A 613 8.62 18.27 -20.61
CA PRO A 613 9.32 16.99 -20.59
C PRO A 613 8.37 15.81 -20.43
N ARG A 614 8.71 14.71 -21.09
CA ARG A 614 7.99 13.44 -21.04
C ARG A 614 8.96 12.27 -20.94
N ILE A 615 8.54 11.20 -20.30
CA ILE A 615 9.31 9.95 -20.21
C ILE A 615 9.05 9.15 -21.47
N VAL A 616 10.08 8.64 -22.15
CA VAL A 616 9.90 7.73 -23.29
C VAL A 616 9.57 6.34 -22.75
N VAL A 617 8.28 6.07 -22.59
CA VAL A 617 7.76 4.95 -21.78
C VAL A 617 7.78 3.61 -22.53
N ASP A 618 7.95 3.63 -23.85
CA ASP A 618 8.14 2.45 -24.68
C ASP A 618 9.63 2.05 -24.81
N VAL A 619 10.53 2.69 -24.06
CA VAL A 619 11.96 2.38 -23.96
C VAL A 619 12.30 1.91 -22.54
N GLY A 620 12.67 0.64 -22.40
CA GLY A 620 12.88 -0.03 -21.11
C GLY A 620 14.33 -0.43 -20.80
N LEU A 621 15.27 0.50 -20.89
CA LEU A 621 16.70 0.25 -20.64
C LEU A 621 17.00 0.06 -19.14
N ARG A 622 17.80 -0.96 -18.79
CA ARG A 622 18.24 -1.20 -17.40
C ARG A 622 19.69 -1.67 -17.35
N LEU A 623 20.32 -1.59 -16.18
CA LEU A 623 21.60 -2.28 -15.94
C LEU A 623 21.44 -3.78 -16.21
N ALA A 624 22.27 -4.32 -17.10
CA ALA A 624 22.33 -5.74 -17.37
C ALA A 624 23.13 -6.46 -16.27
N THR A 625 22.42 -7.23 -15.45
CA THR A 625 23.02 -8.10 -14.41
C THR A 625 23.03 -9.58 -14.82
N ASN A 626 22.42 -9.92 -15.96
CA ASN A 626 22.39 -11.27 -16.53
C ASN A 626 22.16 -11.23 -18.05
N LYS A 627 22.42 -12.38 -18.71
CA LYS A 627 22.26 -12.57 -20.16
C LYS A 627 20.87 -12.21 -20.68
N GLY A 628 19.81 -12.54 -19.92
CA GLY A 628 18.44 -12.23 -20.30
C GLY A 628 18.19 -10.72 -20.40
N ARG A 629 18.80 -9.93 -19.51
CA ARG A 629 18.70 -8.47 -19.55
C ARG A 629 19.51 -7.86 -20.69
N GLU A 630 20.66 -8.43 -21.05
CA GLU A 630 21.43 -8.00 -22.23
C GLU A 630 20.56 -8.09 -23.49
N VAL A 631 19.95 -9.25 -23.74
CA VAL A 631 19.07 -9.48 -24.91
C VAL A 631 17.88 -8.53 -24.93
N LEU A 632 17.29 -8.23 -23.76
CA LEU A 632 16.18 -7.27 -23.70
C LEU A 632 16.65 -5.84 -24.02
N ASN A 633 17.84 -5.43 -23.58
CA ASN A 633 18.38 -4.12 -23.92
C ASN A 633 18.75 -4.02 -25.40
N GLU A 634 19.30 -5.09 -26.00
CA GLU A 634 19.61 -5.13 -27.44
C GLU A 634 18.37 -4.84 -28.30
N ARG A 635 17.23 -5.48 -27.99
CA ARG A 635 15.95 -5.20 -28.67
C ARG A 635 15.48 -3.76 -28.51
N VAL A 636 15.75 -3.14 -27.36
CA VAL A 636 15.41 -1.74 -27.14
C VAL A 636 16.33 -0.82 -27.96
N TRP A 637 17.62 -1.16 -28.11
CA TRP A 637 18.53 -0.41 -28.96
C TRP A 637 18.19 -0.49 -30.44
N GLU A 638 17.81 -1.66 -30.96
CA GLU A 638 17.32 -1.82 -32.33
C GLU A 638 16.15 -0.86 -32.63
N ARG A 639 15.24 -0.68 -31.67
CA ARG A 639 14.13 0.28 -31.78
C ARG A 639 14.61 1.72 -31.70
N ILE A 640 15.55 2.04 -30.80
CA ILE A 640 16.11 3.39 -30.69
C ILE A 640 16.77 3.81 -32.00
N ASP A 641 17.62 2.94 -32.57
CA ASP A 641 18.34 3.21 -33.81
C ASP A 641 17.39 3.30 -35.03
N LEU A 642 16.23 2.65 -34.98
CA LEU A 642 15.23 2.71 -36.03
C LEU A 642 14.47 4.06 -36.07
N PHE A 643 14.22 4.66 -34.90
CA PHE A 643 13.31 5.81 -34.77
C PHE A 643 13.98 7.14 -34.42
N LEU A 644 15.24 7.10 -33.97
CA LEU A 644 16.04 8.31 -33.71
C LEU A 644 17.07 8.54 -34.81
N GLU A 645 17.36 9.82 -35.05
CA GLU A 645 18.48 10.21 -35.90
C GLU A 645 19.81 9.80 -35.25
N GLU A 646 20.87 9.65 -36.07
CA GLU A 646 22.18 9.15 -35.61
C GLU A 646 22.75 9.98 -34.45
N GLU A 647 22.65 11.31 -34.53
CA GLU A 647 23.12 12.21 -33.47
C GLU A 647 22.35 12.04 -32.16
N GLU A 648 21.05 11.76 -32.24
CA GLU A 648 20.19 11.56 -31.07
C GLU A 648 20.43 10.19 -30.43
N SER A 649 20.53 9.13 -31.24
CA SER A 649 20.91 7.80 -30.77
C SER A 649 22.27 7.83 -30.06
N ALA A 650 23.27 8.52 -30.64
CA ALA A 650 24.58 8.69 -30.01
C ALA A 650 24.50 9.38 -28.64
N LEU A 651 23.63 10.40 -28.51
CA LEU A 651 23.40 11.09 -27.24
C LEU A 651 22.74 10.16 -26.21
N VAL A 652 21.73 9.37 -26.60
CA VAL A 652 21.08 8.39 -25.73
C VAL A 652 22.06 7.29 -25.29
N ARG A 653 22.95 6.83 -26.17
CA ARG A 653 24.03 5.88 -25.82
C ARG A 653 24.97 6.45 -24.75
N LEU A 654 25.37 7.72 -24.89
CA LEU A 654 26.19 8.40 -23.88
C LEU A 654 25.46 8.50 -22.52
N LEU A 655 24.15 8.76 -22.50
CA LEU A 655 23.35 8.73 -21.27
C LEU A 655 23.36 7.33 -20.64
N PHE A 656 23.21 6.28 -21.46
CA PHE A 656 23.17 4.89 -20.98
C PHE A 656 24.53 4.42 -20.44
N GLU A 657 25.64 4.77 -21.07
CA GLU A 657 26.98 4.44 -20.58
C GLU A 657 27.22 4.99 -19.17
N ARG A 658 26.81 6.24 -18.92
CA ARG A 658 26.92 6.85 -17.59
C ARG A 658 25.96 6.21 -16.59
N HIS A 659 24.74 5.87 -17.01
CA HIS A 659 23.81 5.07 -16.21
C HIS A 659 24.45 3.76 -15.74
N VAL A 660 25.10 3.02 -16.65
CA VAL A 660 25.78 1.76 -16.32
C VAL A 660 26.92 1.99 -15.33
N ALA A 661 27.76 3.00 -15.54
CA ALA A 661 28.86 3.31 -14.64
C ALA A 661 28.36 3.61 -13.21
N ARG A 662 27.36 4.50 -13.07
CA ARG A 662 26.79 4.86 -11.76
C ARG A 662 26.08 3.70 -11.08
N SER A 663 25.33 2.91 -11.85
CA SER A 663 24.60 1.76 -11.30
C SER A 663 25.54 0.67 -10.79
N LYS A 664 26.67 0.42 -11.47
CA LYS A 664 27.70 -0.52 -10.99
C LYS A 664 28.33 -0.07 -9.67
N THR A 665 28.70 1.21 -9.58
CA THR A 665 29.25 1.78 -8.34
C THR A 665 28.29 1.64 -7.16
N ASP A 666 27.00 1.95 -7.37
CA ASP A 666 25.99 1.83 -6.31
C ASP A 666 25.69 0.37 -5.95
N LEU A 667 25.64 -0.54 -6.93
CA LEU A 667 25.45 -1.97 -6.70
C LEU A 667 26.60 -2.59 -5.91
N ASP A 668 27.85 -2.24 -6.22
CA ASP A 668 29.02 -2.72 -5.49
C ASP A 668 29.00 -2.25 -4.02
N ALA A 669 28.56 -1.02 -3.77
CA ALA A 669 28.36 -0.51 -2.41
C ALA A 669 27.27 -1.30 -1.68
N TRP A 670 26.14 -1.56 -2.34
CA TRP A 670 25.02 -2.32 -1.80
C TRP A 670 25.35 -3.80 -1.51
N MET A 671 26.16 -4.46 -2.34
CA MET A 671 26.57 -5.85 -2.08
C MET A 671 27.47 -5.94 -0.85
N LYS A 672 28.38 -4.99 -0.66
CA LYS A 672 29.26 -4.96 0.53
C LYS A 672 28.47 -4.85 1.84
N THR A 673 27.34 -4.16 1.83
CA THR A 673 26.45 -4.02 3.00
C THR A 673 25.60 -5.25 3.29
N ASN A 674 25.27 -6.07 2.28
CA ASN A 674 24.24 -7.12 2.40
C ASN A 674 24.74 -8.57 2.29
N THR A 675 25.96 -8.82 1.77
CA THR A 675 26.47 -10.20 1.54
C THR A 675 27.34 -10.74 2.69
N MET A 676 27.78 -9.91 3.64
CA MET A 676 28.62 -10.40 4.78
C MET A 676 27.87 -11.30 5.78
N ASP A 677 26.56 -11.52 5.61
CA ASP A 677 25.70 -12.28 6.54
C ASP A 677 25.31 -13.70 6.05
N GLN A 678 25.83 -14.18 4.92
CA GLN A 678 25.60 -15.58 4.48
C GLN A 678 26.73 -16.55 4.83
N GLY A 679 27.70 -16.09 5.63
CA GLY A 679 28.84 -16.88 6.06
C GLY A 679 29.10 -16.77 7.55
N ARG A 680 28.14 -17.21 8.38
CA ARG A 680 28.38 -17.78 9.72
C ARG A 680 27.15 -18.47 10.27
#